data_AF-A0A8R1I638-F1
#
_entry.id   AF-A0A8R1I638-F1
#
_cell.length_a   1.000
_cell.length_b   1.000
_cell.length_c   1.000
_cell.angle_alpha   90.00
_cell.angle_beta   90.00
_cell.angle_gamma   90.00
#
_symmetry.space_group_name_H-M   'P 1'
#
loop_
_entity.id
_entity.type
_entity.pdbx_description
1 polymer ?
#
loop_
_entity_poly.entity_id
_entity_poly.type
_entity_poly.pdbx_seq_one_letter_code
_entity_poly.pdbx_strand_id
1 'polypeptide(L)'
;MNLLRKFNTTLARRPLLTQIVVSGAVSGSGDAFAQYLTNEKRWDHWRTARFTVLAAVFIAPPLNIWFRVLERIQHTNRHAQVFRRLALDQFTFSGPQQKMAGGAVIENLSNRKLFVIFSILLIVQLLFFLVGAWYAPSPSSYMEFEMITCRDETKGLSGEWIHRDNCQQISELSDFTPTSFDLREIVFVAKMPHARDGVELEYSPWFQFLLGVLHVDVEYSEHFKYVPHAPLELEVRMGYREKGSEKNAWNELTTSNVTRILECSIAEEDKKDGGTYDCDMLDLFELGSSSYPFYLINIRIPIDQAACQYDSHSPNCQIGKISGLRLIEIHQNGGFTLVWLWTKTVLTPVVGVCLWWYYNRINMLARKPLLLERAILLLGLSLAILDFPIEWISLTHRIPILLLFSDLRQGLFYTVLFSFWLIFAGEHLIDDTTRNNIMSYRFNLSFIVTASGALLIYDLIERGSQLYDPFYSVWSSPTGSQIAYAAIGISGLSTLAYFSFLLFKIVRVWTTIKHKRAAQLYQSNANRRLKVEGVIYRFKFLMMFTLLCAAFTIAAYFMKQYGEAQMHGDEARDGLLTGSTSAFFTGTFGMCNIYVLLLLAMYAPSHKHYKGATQLIDENDEELIDDPSTQHTESNAMTTFLKASAD
;
A
#
# COMPACT_ATOMS: atom_id res chain seq x y z
N MET A 1 -31.03 -41.25 39.09
CA MET A 1 -29.92 -41.75 38.23
C MET A 1 -30.32 -42.74 37.13
N ASN A 2 -31.55 -43.31 37.10
CA ASN A 2 -31.96 -44.31 36.09
C ASN A 2 -32.59 -43.74 34.80
N LEU A 3 -33.11 -42.50 34.81
CA LEU A 3 -33.80 -41.89 33.66
C LEU A 3 -32.84 -41.40 32.57
N LEU A 4 -31.77 -40.68 32.94
CA LEU A 4 -30.73 -40.23 32.00
C LEU A 4 -30.00 -41.40 31.33
N ARG A 5 -29.76 -42.49 32.07
CA ARG A 5 -29.13 -43.69 31.53
C ARG A 5 -30.06 -44.40 30.53
N LYS A 6 -31.35 -44.53 30.87
CA LYS A 6 -32.39 -45.03 29.96
C LYS A 6 -32.54 -44.15 28.71
N PHE A 7 -32.54 -42.83 28.88
CA PHE A 7 -32.60 -41.86 27.78
C PHE A 7 -31.42 -42.02 26.82
N ASN A 8 -30.20 -42.06 27.33
CA ASN A 8 -28.99 -42.25 26.51
C ASN A 8 -29.00 -43.60 25.79
N THR A 9 -29.47 -44.68 26.44
CA THR A 9 -29.60 -45.99 25.77
C THR A 9 -30.67 -46.00 24.67
N THR A 10 -31.77 -45.26 24.84
CA THR A 10 -32.83 -45.16 23.84
C THR A 10 -32.41 -44.27 22.67
N LEU A 11 -31.69 -43.17 22.95
CA LEU A 11 -31.12 -42.29 21.93
C LEU A 11 -30.10 -43.03 21.05
N ALA A 12 -29.26 -43.87 21.65
CA ALA A 12 -28.31 -44.71 20.90
C ALA A 12 -28.99 -45.78 20.03
N ARG A 13 -30.10 -46.38 20.51
CA ARG A 13 -30.83 -47.43 19.77
C ARG A 13 -31.74 -46.89 18.67
N ARG A 14 -32.41 -45.76 18.89
CA ARG A 14 -33.37 -45.16 17.94
C ARG A 14 -33.21 -43.63 17.90
N PRO A 15 -32.13 -43.12 17.28
CA PRO A 15 -31.79 -41.69 17.34
C PRO A 15 -32.84 -40.79 16.71
N LEU A 16 -33.37 -41.17 15.53
CA LEU A 16 -34.38 -40.38 14.81
C LEU A 16 -35.69 -40.28 15.59
N LEU A 17 -36.20 -41.42 16.05
CA LEU A 17 -37.48 -41.47 16.77
C LEU A 17 -37.37 -40.76 18.13
N THR A 18 -36.25 -40.91 18.82
CA THR A 18 -36.01 -40.22 20.09
C THR A 18 -35.90 -38.70 19.89
N GLN A 19 -35.21 -38.23 18.85
CA GLN A 19 -35.11 -36.80 18.56
C GLN A 19 -36.45 -36.18 18.14
N ILE A 20 -37.27 -36.87 17.34
CA ILE A 20 -38.61 -36.41 16.97
C ILE A 20 -39.49 -36.22 18.21
N VAL A 21 -39.53 -37.23 19.08
CA VAL A 21 -40.36 -37.21 20.30
C VAL A 21 -39.88 -36.13 21.27
N VAL A 22 -38.57 -36.02 21.48
CA VAL A 22 -37.99 -35.02 22.39
C VAL A 22 -38.17 -33.61 21.86
N SER A 23 -37.89 -33.37 20.57
CA SER A 23 -38.02 -32.05 19.96
C SER A 23 -39.48 -31.57 19.96
N GLY A 24 -40.42 -32.45 19.62
CA GLY A 24 -41.86 -32.17 19.73
C GLY A 24 -42.32 -31.87 21.16
N ALA A 25 -41.87 -32.66 22.13
CA ALA A 25 -42.22 -32.48 23.53
C ALA A 25 -41.64 -31.18 24.11
N VAL A 26 -40.37 -30.86 23.82
CA VAL A 26 -39.72 -29.65 24.30
C VAL A 26 -40.37 -28.41 23.67
N SER A 27 -40.61 -28.42 22.36
CA SER A 27 -41.24 -27.28 21.67
C SER A 27 -42.70 -27.08 22.09
N GLY A 28 -43.45 -28.16 22.26
CA GLY A 28 -44.82 -28.10 22.77
C GLY A 28 -44.88 -27.60 24.22
N SER A 29 -44.00 -28.10 25.09
CA SER A 29 -43.90 -27.62 26.48
C SER A 29 -43.44 -26.16 26.56
N GLY A 30 -42.59 -25.72 25.64
CA GLY A 30 -42.15 -24.34 25.54
C GLY A 30 -43.28 -23.38 25.13
N ASP A 31 -44.08 -23.73 24.12
CA ASP A 31 -45.25 -22.93 23.74
C ASP A 31 -46.32 -22.94 24.84
N ALA A 32 -46.53 -24.09 25.48
CA ALA A 32 -47.40 -24.24 26.64
C ALA A 32 -46.99 -23.28 27.79
N PHE A 33 -45.70 -23.23 28.11
CA PHE A 33 -45.17 -22.31 29.12
C PHE A 33 -45.28 -20.83 28.69
N ALA A 34 -45.09 -20.54 27.40
CA ALA A 34 -45.26 -19.20 26.86
C ALA A 34 -46.71 -18.72 26.95
N GLN A 35 -47.69 -19.58 26.61
CA GLN A 35 -49.12 -19.30 26.77
C GLN A 35 -49.50 -19.02 28.22
N TYR A 36 -48.93 -19.78 29.16
CA TYR A 36 -49.12 -19.56 30.59
C TYR A 36 -48.57 -18.19 31.04
N LEU A 37 -47.38 -17.79 30.58
CA LEU A 37 -46.77 -16.50 30.94
C LEU A 37 -47.47 -15.27 30.34
N THR A 38 -48.19 -15.43 29.22
CA THR A 38 -48.89 -14.33 28.54
C THR A 38 -50.34 -14.13 29.01
N ASN A 39 -50.81 -14.88 30.03
CA ASN A 39 -52.17 -14.76 30.61
C ASN A 39 -53.30 -14.79 29.56
N GLU A 40 -53.16 -15.61 28.51
CA GLU A 40 -54.24 -15.78 27.54
C GLU A 40 -55.47 -16.44 28.18
N LYS A 41 -56.67 -15.87 27.95
CA LYS A 41 -57.93 -16.29 28.61
C LYS A 41 -58.39 -17.71 28.28
N ARG A 42 -57.84 -18.35 27.25
CA ARG A 42 -58.19 -19.72 26.82
C ARG A 42 -56.96 -20.38 26.19
N TRP A 43 -56.69 -21.62 26.56
CA TRP A 43 -55.55 -22.37 26.04
C TRP A 43 -55.72 -22.69 24.54
N ASP A 44 -54.76 -22.27 23.71
CA ASP A 44 -54.78 -22.55 22.28
C ASP A 44 -54.05 -23.87 21.99
N HIS A 45 -54.83 -24.96 22.03
CA HIS A 45 -54.35 -26.31 21.72
C HIS A 45 -53.86 -26.44 20.27
N TRP A 46 -54.38 -25.62 19.34
CA TRP A 46 -54.02 -25.70 17.92
C TRP A 46 -52.67 -25.04 17.65
N ARG A 47 -52.36 -23.96 18.35
CA ARG A 47 -51.03 -23.33 18.34
C ARG A 47 -49.96 -24.28 18.89
N THR A 48 -50.21 -24.89 20.05
CA THR A 48 -49.27 -25.86 20.64
C THR A 48 -49.06 -27.06 19.72
N ALA A 49 -50.13 -27.59 19.12
CA ALA A 49 -50.05 -28.69 18.15
C ALA A 49 -49.19 -28.31 16.93
N ARG A 50 -49.35 -27.10 16.38
CA ARG A 50 -48.54 -26.60 15.25
C ARG A 50 -47.05 -26.54 15.60
N PHE A 51 -46.68 -25.99 16.76
CA PHE A 51 -45.28 -25.92 17.18
C PHE A 51 -44.68 -27.31 17.44
N THR A 52 -45.44 -28.21 18.07
CA THR A 52 -45.03 -29.60 18.26
C THR A 52 -44.81 -30.32 16.93
N VAL A 53 -45.74 -30.21 15.97
CA VAL A 53 -45.63 -30.85 14.65
C VAL A 53 -44.49 -30.25 13.83
N LEU A 54 -44.32 -28.92 13.87
CA LEU A 54 -43.25 -28.24 13.15
C LEU A 54 -41.86 -28.69 13.66
N ALA A 55 -41.68 -28.77 14.98
CA ALA A 55 -40.45 -29.26 15.58
C ALA A 55 -40.22 -30.77 15.30
N ALA A 56 -41.24 -31.59 15.50
CA ALA A 56 -41.14 -33.04 15.42
C ALA A 56 -41.00 -33.55 13.97
N VAL A 57 -41.74 -32.98 13.02
CA VAL A 57 -41.85 -33.52 11.65
C VAL A 57 -40.96 -32.76 10.67
N PHE A 58 -40.86 -31.44 10.79
CA PHE A 58 -40.16 -30.62 9.79
C PHE A 58 -38.73 -30.27 10.18
N ILE A 59 -38.44 -30.11 11.48
CA ILE A 59 -37.11 -29.69 11.95
C ILE A 59 -36.24 -30.88 12.37
N ALA A 60 -36.76 -31.78 13.20
CA ALA A 60 -35.97 -32.88 13.76
C ALA A 60 -35.42 -33.87 12.71
N PRO A 61 -36.17 -34.28 11.67
CA PRO A 61 -35.65 -35.25 10.69
C PRO A 61 -34.52 -34.70 9.81
N PRO A 62 -34.60 -33.49 9.23
CA PRO A 62 -33.49 -32.88 8.49
C PRO A 62 -32.25 -32.64 9.36
N LEU A 63 -32.42 -32.18 10.61
CA LEU A 63 -31.30 -31.98 11.54
C LEU A 63 -30.57 -33.29 11.84
N ASN A 64 -31.30 -34.39 12.03
CA ASN A 64 -30.68 -35.69 12.27
C ASN A 64 -29.86 -36.19 11.06
N ILE A 65 -30.35 -35.95 9.84
CA ILE A 65 -29.60 -36.23 8.61
C ILE A 65 -28.33 -35.36 8.56
N TRP A 66 -28.45 -34.07 8.88
CA TRP A 66 -27.33 -33.14 8.90
C TRP A 66 -26.26 -33.51 9.93
N PHE A 67 -26.64 -33.87 11.16
CA PHE A 67 -25.70 -34.32 12.18
C PHE A 67 -24.96 -35.60 11.78
N ARG A 68 -25.63 -36.54 11.09
CA ARG A 68 -24.97 -37.72 10.53
C ARG A 68 -23.96 -37.38 9.43
N VAL A 69 -24.21 -36.34 8.63
CA VAL A 69 -23.24 -35.82 7.65
C VAL A 69 -22.04 -35.22 8.37
N LEU A 70 -22.25 -34.42 9.43
CA LEU A 70 -21.15 -33.86 10.24
C LEU A 70 -20.33 -34.94 10.94
N GLU A 71 -20.96 -36.04 11.36
CA GLU A 71 -20.28 -37.18 12.00
C GLU A 71 -19.34 -37.95 11.06
N ARG A 72 -19.60 -37.96 9.74
CA ARG A 72 -18.70 -38.57 8.73
C ARG A 72 -17.36 -37.85 8.61
N ILE A 73 -17.25 -36.61 9.10
CA ILE A 73 -15.98 -35.87 9.13
C ILE A 73 -15.18 -36.32 10.35
N GLN A 74 -14.16 -37.15 10.12
CA GLN A 74 -13.21 -37.60 11.13
C GLN A 74 -11.80 -37.06 10.85
N HIS A 75 -11.09 -36.64 11.90
CA HIS A 75 -9.72 -36.14 11.84
C HIS A 75 -8.96 -36.67 13.05
N THR A 76 -7.66 -36.90 12.91
CA THR A 76 -6.80 -37.48 13.97
C THR A 76 -6.69 -36.58 15.21
N ASN A 77 -6.89 -35.27 15.06
CA ASN A 77 -6.87 -34.30 16.16
C ASN A 77 -8.30 -33.86 16.53
N ARG A 78 -8.69 -34.09 17.79
CA ARG A 78 -10.03 -33.81 18.34
C ARG A 78 -10.41 -32.33 18.26
N HIS A 79 -9.46 -31.41 18.45
CA HIS A 79 -9.72 -29.96 18.37
C HIS A 79 -9.94 -29.50 16.92
N ALA A 80 -9.15 -30.03 15.98
CA ALA A 80 -9.30 -29.75 14.55
C ALA A 80 -10.63 -30.28 14.01
N GLN A 81 -11.06 -31.46 14.47
CA GLN A 81 -12.34 -32.05 14.11
C GLN A 81 -13.53 -31.21 14.59
N VAL A 82 -13.48 -30.73 15.84
CA VAL A 82 -14.53 -29.85 16.40
C VAL A 82 -14.58 -28.52 15.65
N PHE A 83 -13.43 -27.89 15.40
CA PHE A 83 -13.37 -26.62 14.66
C PHE A 83 -13.91 -26.78 13.24
N ARG A 84 -13.55 -27.85 12.54
CA ARG A 84 -14.01 -28.11 11.17
C ARG A 84 -15.51 -28.39 11.10
N ARG A 85 -16.07 -29.13 12.06
CA ARG A 85 -17.52 -29.35 12.18
C ARG A 85 -18.27 -28.05 12.47
N LEU A 86 -17.74 -27.23 13.38
CA LEU A 86 -18.31 -25.93 13.73
C LEU A 86 -18.28 -24.96 12.53
N ALA A 87 -17.15 -24.88 11.83
CA ALA A 87 -17.02 -24.06 10.64
C ALA A 87 -18.00 -24.50 9.55
N LEU A 88 -18.08 -25.81 9.27
CA LEU A 88 -19.01 -26.33 8.26
C LEU A 88 -20.45 -25.98 8.63
N ASP A 89 -20.87 -26.21 9.87
CA ASP A 89 -22.21 -25.90 10.35
C ASP A 89 -22.56 -24.40 10.20
N GLN A 90 -21.61 -23.52 10.57
CA GLN A 90 -21.76 -22.07 10.44
C GLN A 90 -21.80 -21.56 8.99
N PHE A 91 -21.11 -22.25 8.07
CA PHE A 91 -21.01 -21.82 6.67
C PHE A 91 -22.04 -22.45 5.72
N THR A 92 -22.54 -23.66 6.00
CA THR A 92 -23.49 -24.35 5.12
C THR A 92 -24.93 -24.34 5.59
N PHE A 93 -25.19 -24.40 6.90
CA PHE A 93 -26.55 -24.52 7.43
C PHE A 93 -27.07 -23.19 8.00
N SER A 94 -26.23 -22.39 8.66
CA SER A 94 -26.59 -21.04 9.13
C SER A 94 -26.16 -19.92 8.18
N GLY A 95 -26.54 -19.99 6.91
CA GLY A 95 -26.45 -18.82 6.04
C GLY A 95 -27.54 -17.81 6.40
N PRO A 96 -27.25 -16.50 6.57
CA PRO A 96 -28.31 -15.50 6.63
C PRO A 96 -28.86 -15.34 5.21
N GLN A 97 -29.91 -16.08 4.87
CA GLN A 97 -30.73 -15.82 3.70
C GLN A 97 -31.88 -14.91 4.09
N GLN A 98 -31.67 -13.60 3.99
CA GLN A 98 -32.72 -12.65 3.63
C GLN A 98 -32.09 -11.52 2.83
N LYS A 99 -32.41 -11.48 1.53
CA LYS A 99 -31.87 -10.52 0.55
C LYS A 99 -32.68 -9.23 0.62
N MET A 100 -31.99 -8.09 0.69
CA MET A 100 -32.63 -6.77 0.63
C MET A 100 -32.88 -6.31 -0.81
N ALA A 101 -34.06 -5.76 -1.05
CA ALA A 101 -34.36 -5.00 -2.26
C ALA A 101 -33.61 -3.65 -2.23
N GLY A 102 -32.93 -3.28 -3.33
CA GLY A 102 -32.33 -1.93 -3.50
C GLY A 102 -30.91 -1.71 -2.95
N GLY A 103 -30.17 -2.75 -2.57
CA GLY A 103 -28.80 -2.65 -2.04
C GLY A 103 -27.67 -2.78 -3.08
N ALA A 104 -26.44 -2.36 -2.73
CA ALA A 104 -25.21 -2.65 -3.46
C ALA A 104 -25.01 -4.16 -3.69
N VAL A 105 -24.23 -4.51 -4.72
CA VAL A 105 -24.02 -5.90 -5.20
C VAL A 105 -23.66 -6.86 -4.06
N ILE A 106 -22.83 -6.44 -3.12
CA ILE A 106 -22.41 -7.23 -1.95
C ILE A 106 -23.56 -7.74 -1.07
N GLU A 107 -24.65 -6.99 -0.93
CA GLU A 107 -25.81 -7.42 -0.12
C GLU A 107 -26.67 -8.47 -0.82
N ASN A 108 -26.54 -8.56 -2.13
CA ASN A 108 -27.32 -9.46 -2.97
C ASN A 108 -26.55 -10.71 -3.39
N LEU A 109 -25.26 -10.78 -3.05
CA LEU A 109 -24.38 -11.88 -3.39
C LEU A 109 -24.54 -13.03 -2.40
N SER A 110 -24.55 -14.27 -2.91
CA SER A 110 -24.52 -15.46 -2.06
C SER A 110 -23.10 -15.73 -1.59
N ASN A 111 -22.93 -16.24 -0.35
CA ASN A 111 -21.63 -16.68 0.18
C ASN A 111 -20.86 -17.61 -0.78
N ARG A 112 -21.57 -18.47 -1.54
CA ARG A 112 -20.92 -19.33 -2.55
C ARG A 112 -20.28 -18.53 -3.67
N LYS A 113 -20.98 -17.53 -4.20
CA LYS A 113 -20.46 -16.64 -5.24
C LYS A 113 -19.31 -15.80 -4.72
N LEU A 114 -19.44 -15.33 -3.47
CA LEU A 114 -18.42 -14.52 -2.83
C LEU A 114 -17.12 -15.32 -2.64
N PHE A 115 -17.23 -16.57 -2.19
CA PHE A 115 -16.10 -17.48 -2.07
C PHE A 115 -15.42 -17.72 -3.42
N VAL A 116 -16.19 -17.97 -4.49
CA VAL A 116 -15.65 -18.14 -5.84
C VAL A 116 -14.89 -16.90 -6.31
N ILE A 117 -15.47 -15.70 -6.12
CA ILE A 117 -14.80 -14.44 -6.47
C ILE A 117 -13.47 -14.30 -5.72
N PHE A 118 -13.45 -14.56 -4.42
CA PHE A 118 -12.21 -14.49 -3.63
C PHE A 118 -11.18 -15.54 -4.02
N SER A 119 -11.59 -16.77 -4.32
CA SER A 119 -10.66 -17.79 -4.81
C SER A 119 -10.03 -17.37 -6.13
N ILE A 120 -10.81 -16.78 -7.05
CA ILE A 120 -10.28 -16.24 -8.31
C ILE A 120 -9.31 -15.09 -8.04
N LEU A 121 -9.68 -14.12 -7.20
CA LEU A 121 -8.81 -12.99 -6.88
C LEU A 121 -7.53 -13.43 -6.18
N LEU A 122 -7.59 -14.45 -5.31
CA LEU A 122 -6.39 -15.03 -4.69
C LEU A 122 -5.48 -15.68 -5.73
N ILE A 123 -6.03 -16.41 -6.71
CA ILE A 123 -5.25 -16.98 -7.82
C ILE A 123 -4.60 -15.85 -8.63
N VAL A 124 -5.35 -14.79 -8.97
CA VAL A 124 -4.80 -13.63 -9.69
C VAL A 124 -3.70 -12.94 -8.89
N GLN A 125 -3.87 -12.79 -7.58
CA GLN A 125 -2.85 -12.25 -6.68
C GLN A 125 -1.57 -13.11 -6.69
N LEU A 126 -1.71 -14.44 -6.63
CA LEU A 126 -0.58 -15.36 -6.72
C LEU A 126 0.12 -15.25 -8.07
N LEU A 127 -0.63 -15.08 -9.18
CA LEU A 127 -0.05 -14.85 -10.50
C LEU A 127 0.80 -13.57 -10.54
N PHE A 128 0.39 -12.48 -9.89
CA PHE A 128 1.22 -11.27 -9.81
C PHE A 128 2.56 -11.52 -9.11
N PHE A 129 2.56 -12.24 -7.99
CA PHE A 129 3.80 -12.64 -7.31
C PHE A 129 4.68 -13.54 -8.19
N LEU A 130 4.08 -14.50 -8.89
CA LEU A 130 4.80 -15.41 -9.79
C LEU A 130 5.38 -14.68 -11.01
N VAL A 131 4.70 -13.67 -11.54
CA VAL A 131 5.22 -12.83 -12.63
C VAL A 131 6.50 -12.13 -12.20
N GLY A 132 6.51 -11.51 -11.01
CA GLY A 132 7.74 -10.91 -10.49
C GLY A 132 8.82 -11.95 -10.20
N ALA A 133 8.49 -13.05 -9.53
CA ALA A 133 9.46 -14.06 -9.11
C ALA A 133 10.13 -14.82 -10.28
N TRP A 134 9.41 -15.10 -11.37
CA TRP A 134 9.93 -15.93 -12.47
C TRP A 134 10.35 -15.14 -13.69
N TYR A 135 9.72 -14.00 -13.98
CA TYR A 135 9.98 -13.26 -15.22
C TYR A 135 10.72 -11.93 -15.00
N ALA A 136 10.62 -11.33 -13.81
CA ALA A 136 11.27 -10.06 -13.54
C ALA A 136 12.59 -10.26 -12.77
N PRO A 137 13.74 -9.76 -13.29
CA PRO A 137 14.98 -9.74 -12.51
C PRO A 137 14.84 -8.80 -11.30
N SER A 138 15.89 -8.72 -10.47
CA SER A 138 15.93 -7.75 -9.37
C SER A 138 15.58 -6.35 -9.87
N PRO A 139 14.84 -5.52 -9.11
CA PRO A 139 14.39 -4.21 -9.57
C PRO A 139 15.55 -3.27 -9.93
N SER A 140 16.62 -3.31 -9.14
CA SER A 140 17.84 -2.54 -9.34
C SER A 140 19.07 -3.45 -9.36
N SER A 141 20.15 -2.92 -9.92
CA SER A 141 21.50 -3.49 -9.85
C SER A 141 22.48 -2.35 -9.64
N TYR A 142 23.68 -2.70 -9.20
CA TYR A 142 24.74 -1.72 -8.96
C TYR A 142 26.03 -2.11 -9.68
N MET A 143 26.85 -1.11 -9.94
CA MET A 143 28.18 -1.23 -10.52
C MET A 143 29.13 -0.36 -9.73
N GLU A 144 30.23 -0.94 -9.25
CA GLU A 144 31.25 -0.23 -8.50
C GLU A 144 32.40 0.16 -9.43
N PHE A 145 32.77 1.44 -9.43
CA PHE A 145 33.83 2.03 -10.23
C PHE A 145 34.91 2.58 -9.32
N GLU A 146 36.06 1.92 -9.29
CA GLU A 146 37.28 2.52 -8.75
C GLU A 146 37.71 3.65 -9.69
N MET A 147 37.77 4.88 -9.17
CA MET A 147 38.05 6.05 -9.99
C MET A 147 39.55 6.10 -10.34
N ILE A 148 39.85 6.31 -11.62
CA ILE A 148 41.23 6.45 -12.08
C ILE A 148 41.72 7.84 -11.70
N THR A 149 42.87 7.90 -11.06
CA THR A 149 43.55 9.13 -10.65
C THR A 149 44.46 9.61 -11.77
N CYS A 150 44.19 10.83 -12.25
CA CYS A 150 44.85 11.42 -13.40
C CYS A 150 45.48 12.76 -13.04
N ARG A 151 46.64 13.04 -13.65
CA ARG A 151 47.27 14.35 -13.60
C ARG A 151 46.76 15.26 -14.73
N ASP A 152 46.39 16.48 -14.38
CA ASP A 152 46.00 17.57 -15.26
C ASP A 152 46.89 18.79 -15.04
N GLU A 153 47.87 19.02 -15.93
CA GLU A 153 48.77 20.18 -15.84
C GLU A 153 48.04 21.52 -16.01
N THR A 154 46.87 21.51 -16.67
CA THR A 154 46.09 22.72 -16.94
C THR A 154 45.18 23.11 -15.77
N LYS A 155 45.09 22.28 -14.72
CA LYS A 155 44.26 22.52 -13.52
C LYS A 155 42.79 22.81 -13.87
N GLY A 156 42.29 22.18 -14.93
CA GLY A 156 40.95 22.39 -15.46
C GLY A 156 40.72 23.62 -16.33
N LEU A 157 41.73 24.49 -16.54
CA LEU A 157 41.59 25.71 -17.34
C LEU A 157 41.43 25.45 -18.83
N SER A 158 41.91 24.30 -19.33
CA SER A 158 41.73 23.89 -20.73
C SER A 158 40.28 23.55 -21.08
N GLY A 159 39.47 23.18 -20.09
CA GLY A 159 38.12 22.67 -20.28
C GLY A 159 38.04 21.27 -20.90
N GLU A 160 39.17 20.67 -21.30
CA GLU A 160 39.22 19.36 -21.95
C GLU A 160 38.76 18.23 -21.03
N TRP A 161 38.17 17.19 -21.62
CA TRP A 161 37.73 16.01 -20.90
C TRP A 161 38.89 15.04 -20.71
N ILE A 162 39.20 14.75 -19.45
CA ILE A 162 40.16 13.71 -19.08
C ILE A 162 39.43 12.37 -19.02
N HIS A 163 39.93 11.40 -19.75
CA HIS A 163 39.45 10.03 -19.83
C HIS A 163 40.65 9.07 -19.89
N ARG A 164 40.40 7.77 -19.83
CA ARG A 164 41.46 6.75 -19.73
C ARG A 164 42.57 6.86 -20.78
N ASP A 165 42.22 7.20 -22.03
CA ASP A 165 43.17 7.24 -23.15
C ASP A 165 44.08 8.48 -23.18
N ASN A 166 43.66 9.61 -22.58
CA ASN A 166 44.46 10.85 -22.51
C ASN A 166 44.96 11.17 -21.08
N CYS A 167 44.64 10.32 -20.11
CA CYS A 167 45.02 10.46 -18.71
C CYS A 167 46.51 10.12 -18.49
N GLN A 168 47.25 11.05 -17.89
CA GLN A 168 48.53 10.74 -17.25
C GLN A 168 48.24 10.14 -15.87
N GLN A 169 48.18 8.80 -15.81
CA GLN A 169 47.75 8.09 -14.60
C GLN A 169 48.75 8.24 -13.44
N ILE A 170 48.21 8.46 -12.26
CA ILE A 170 48.93 8.46 -10.98
C ILE A 170 48.67 7.10 -10.32
N SER A 171 49.67 6.25 -10.17
CA SER A 171 49.49 4.90 -9.60
C SER A 171 49.09 4.94 -8.13
N GLU A 172 49.75 5.77 -7.33
CA GLU A 172 49.45 5.99 -5.92
C GLU A 172 49.51 7.48 -5.61
N LEU A 173 48.53 7.99 -4.85
CA LEU A 173 48.51 9.40 -4.44
C LEU A 173 49.68 9.77 -3.53
N SER A 174 50.20 8.82 -2.76
CA SER A 174 51.35 8.99 -1.85
C SER A 174 52.64 9.39 -2.58
N ASP A 175 52.83 8.86 -3.78
CA ASP A 175 54.06 9.07 -4.56
C ASP A 175 54.02 10.36 -5.40
N PHE A 176 52.83 10.97 -5.52
CA PHE A 176 52.63 12.14 -6.35
C PHE A 176 52.89 13.44 -5.58
N THR A 177 53.87 14.22 -6.04
CA THR A 177 54.12 15.56 -5.51
C THR A 177 53.47 16.63 -6.38
N PRO A 178 52.37 17.28 -5.93
CA PRO A 178 51.67 18.29 -6.71
C PRO A 178 52.50 19.57 -6.86
N THR A 179 52.36 20.30 -7.98
CA THR A 179 53.10 21.55 -8.19
C THR A 179 52.49 22.74 -7.46
N SER A 180 51.24 22.61 -7.01
CA SER A 180 50.51 23.63 -6.25
C SER A 180 49.70 23.02 -5.11
N PHE A 181 49.50 23.82 -4.06
CA PHE A 181 48.74 23.42 -2.87
C PHE A 181 47.22 23.29 -3.10
N ASP A 182 46.70 23.80 -4.21
CA ASP A 182 45.27 23.73 -4.57
C ASP A 182 44.85 22.33 -5.04
N LEU A 183 45.78 21.43 -5.34
CA LEU A 183 45.53 20.04 -5.75
C LEU A 183 44.60 19.82 -6.97
N ARG A 184 44.13 20.87 -7.65
CA ARG A 184 43.35 20.81 -8.90
C ARG A 184 44.04 20.07 -10.06
N GLU A 185 45.33 19.80 -9.91
CA GLU A 185 46.12 18.96 -10.79
C GLU A 185 45.71 17.49 -10.72
N ILE A 186 45.05 17.06 -9.65
CA ILE A 186 44.57 15.69 -9.46
C ILE A 186 43.09 15.65 -9.87
N VAL A 187 42.77 14.74 -10.78
CA VAL A 187 41.41 14.51 -11.26
C VAL A 187 41.07 13.04 -11.12
N PHE A 188 39.98 12.74 -10.43
CA PHE A 188 39.43 11.40 -10.34
C PHE A 188 38.43 11.19 -11.47
N VAL A 189 38.61 10.11 -12.23
CA VAL A 189 37.87 9.86 -13.46
C VAL A 189 37.14 8.53 -13.39
N ALA A 190 35.82 8.57 -13.57
CA ALA A 190 34.99 7.38 -13.73
C ALA A 190 34.27 7.41 -15.07
N LYS A 191 34.43 6.36 -15.86
CA LYS A 191 33.68 6.14 -17.10
C LYS A 191 32.64 5.06 -16.89
N MET A 192 31.38 5.38 -17.16
CA MET A 192 30.24 4.48 -16.97
C MET A 192 29.53 4.22 -18.32
N PRO A 193 29.13 2.98 -18.61
CA PRO A 193 29.33 1.76 -17.81
C PRO A 193 30.73 1.15 -17.98
N HIS A 194 31.04 0.10 -17.21
CA HIS A 194 32.30 -0.65 -17.33
C HIS A 194 32.48 -1.31 -18.70
N ALA A 195 33.74 -1.45 -19.12
CA ALA A 195 34.08 -2.37 -20.19
C ALA A 195 34.19 -3.79 -19.63
N ARG A 196 33.60 -4.79 -20.30
CA ARG A 196 33.67 -6.20 -19.92
C ARG A 196 34.22 -7.01 -21.08
N ASP A 197 35.26 -7.81 -20.84
CA ASP A 197 35.92 -8.67 -21.85
C ASP A 197 36.36 -7.92 -23.12
N GLY A 198 36.80 -6.67 -22.97
CA GLY A 198 37.20 -5.81 -24.09
C GLY A 198 36.04 -5.22 -24.90
N VAL A 199 34.79 -5.47 -24.49
CA VAL A 199 33.58 -4.88 -25.07
C VAL A 199 33.14 -3.70 -24.22
N GLU A 200 32.91 -2.56 -24.86
CA GLU A 200 32.32 -1.38 -24.23
C GLU A 200 30.81 -1.61 -24.06
N LEU A 201 30.34 -1.72 -22.82
CA LEU A 201 28.91 -1.83 -22.55
C LEU A 201 28.22 -0.47 -22.78
N GLU A 202 26.92 -0.50 -23.06
CA GLU A 202 26.12 0.72 -23.27
C GLU A 202 24.96 0.73 -22.28
N TYR A 203 24.71 1.87 -21.64
CA TYR A 203 23.44 2.10 -20.97
C TYR A 203 22.29 2.19 -21.97
N SER A 204 21.10 1.83 -21.49
CA SER A 204 19.88 1.81 -22.29
C SER A 204 18.79 2.63 -21.63
N PRO A 205 17.90 3.29 -22.39
CA PRO A 205 16.72 3.98 -21.83
C PRO A 205 15.83 3.09 -20.95
N TRP A 206 15.92 1.77 -21.11
CA TRP A 206 15.27 0.79 -20.24
C TRP A 206 15.67 0.88 -18.77
N PHE A 207 16.82 1.50 -18.47
CA PHE A 207 17.33 1.63 -17.11
C PHE A 207 16.68 2.75 -16.30
N GLN A 208 15.73 3.51 -16.85
CA GLN A 208 14.83 4.50 -16.23
C GLN A 208 15.44 5.59 -15.32
N PHE A 209 16.31 5.27 -14.37
CA PHE A 209 17.08 6.20 -13.56
C PHE A 209 18.52 5.69 -13.36
N LEU A 210 19.44 6.61 -13.04
CA LEU A 210 20.79 6.28 -12.56
C LEU A 210 21.05 7.08 -11.30
N LEU A 211 21.48 6.42 -10.24
CA LEU A 211 21.90 7.02 -8.98
C LEU A 211 23.40 6.76 -8.80
N GLY A 212 24.15 7.77 -8.39
CA GLY A 212 25.57 7.65 -8.09
C GLY A 212 25.84 8.00 -6.64
N VAL A 213 26.52 7.11 -5.95
CA VAL A 213 26.93 7.27 -4.55
C VAL A 213 28.46 7.19 -4.50
N LEU A 214 29.09 8.17 -3.85
CA LEU A 214 30.53 8.26 -3.72
C LEU A 214 30.98 7.70 -2.38
N HIS A 215 31.95 6.79 -2.41
CA HIS A 215 32.66 6.30 -1.26
C HIS A 215 34.09 6.85 -1.29
N VAL A 216 34.50 7.52 -0.22
CA VAL A 216 35.81 8.16 -0.10
C VAL A 216 36.70 7.25 0.74
N ASP A 217 37.79 6.76 0.16
CA ASP A 217 38.74 5.93 0.90
C ASP A 217 39.74 6.84 1.61
N VAL A 218 39.70 6.84 2.95
CA VAL A 218 40.56 7.67 3.81
C VAL A 218 41.48 6.78 4.63
N GLU A 219 42.78 7.01 4.53
CA GLU A 219 43.81 6.30 5.27
C GLU A 219 44.17 7.05 6.56
N TYR A 220 44.44 6.30 7.63
CA TYR A 220 44.99 6.84 8.86
C TYR A 220 46.39 7.41 8.64
N SER A 221 46.60 8.63 9.13
CA SER A 221 47.90 9.28 9.15
C SER A 221 48.06 10.08 10.43
N GLU A 222 49.23 9.98 11.06
CA GLU A 222 49.56 10.83 12.20
C GLU A 222 49.69 12.32 11.81
N HIS A 223 49.98 12.60 10.54
CA HIS A 223 50.20 13.95 10.02
C HIS A 223 48.90 14.58 9.52
N PHE A 224 48.14 13.84 8.71
CA PHE A 224 46.90 14.30 8.08
C PHE A 224 45.70 13.68 8.79
N LYS A 225 45.35 14.23 9.95
CA LYS A 225 44.23 13.74 10.76
C LYS A 225 42.89 14.21 10.21
N TYR A 226 41.96 13.27 10.07
CA TYR A 226 40.55 13.56 9.84
C TYR A 226 39.91 14.18 11.09
N VAL A 227 39.04 15.17 10.89
CA VAL A 227 38.21 15.77 11.95
C VAL A 227 36.74 15.46 11.68
N PRO A 228 35.96 15.04 12.71
CA PRO A 228 34.55 14.74 12.53
C PRO A 228 33.76 15.86 11.88
N HIS A 229 32.84 15.50 10.97
CA HIS A 229 31.98 16.42 10.22
C HIS A 229 32.77 17.39 9.31
N ALA A 230 33.90 16.96 8.76
CA ALA A 230 34.67 17.78 7.83
C ALA A 230 33.88 18.05 6.53
N PRO A 231 33.72 19.31 6.10
CA PRO A 231 33.12 19.61 4.81
C PRO A 231 34.06 19.21 3.66
N LEU A 232 33.54 18.41 2.73
CA LEU A 232 34.18 17.97 1.50
C LEU A 232 33.54 18.71 0.32
N GLU A 233 34.28 19.61 -0.31
CA GLU A 233 33.87 20.27 -1.55
C GLU A 233 34.43 19.54 -2.77
N LEU A 234 33.55 19.18 -3.68
CA LEU A 234 33.85 18.44 -4.90
C LEU A 234 33.50 19.31 -6.11
N GLU A 235 34.45 19.51 -7.00
CA GLU A 235 34.15 20.07 -8.32
C GLU A 235 33.86 18.92 -9.27
N VAL A 236 32.59 18.74 -9.61
CA VAL A 236 32.12 17.60 -10.37
C VAL A 236 31.69 18.04 -11.76
N ARG A 237 32.27 17.40 -12.77
CA ARG A 237 31.89 17.54 -14.17
C ARG A 237 31.35 16.22 -14.67
N MET A 238 30.13 16.21 -15.18
CA MET A 238 29.55 15.04 -15.86
C MET A 238 29.42 15.32 -17.34
N GLY A 239 30.04 14.45 -18.14
CA GLY A 239 29.93 14.43 -19.58
C GLY A 239 29.13 13.21 -20.05
N TYR A 240 28.61 13.30 -21.26
CA TYR A 240 27.95 12.19 -21.95
C TYR A 240 28.49 12.03 -23.36
N ARG A 241 28.28 10.84 -23.91
CA ARG A 241 28.61 10.53 -25.30
C ARG A 241 27.42 9.87 -25.99
N GLU A 242 27.13 10.31 -27.21
CA GLU A 242 26.03 9.76 -28.00
C GLU A 242 26.43 8.47 -28.71
N LYS A 243 25.42 7.70 -29.13
CA LYS A 243 25.66 6.45 -29.84
C LYS A 243 26.27 6.71 -31.21
N GLY A 244 27.43 6.12 -31.48
CA GLY A 244 28.12 6.25 -32.77
C GLY A 244 29.00 7.50 -32.93
N SER A 245 29.13 8.34 -31.90
CA SER A 245 30.11 9.42 -31.91
C SER A 245 31.54 8.89 -31.69
N GLU A 246 32.54 9.70 -32.08
CA GLU A 246 33.95 9.38 -31.86
C GLU A 246 34.25 9.11 -30.38
N LYS A 247 35.24 8.25 -30.10
CA LYS A 247 35.56 7.80 -28.73
C LYS A 247 35.89 8.94 -27.77
N ASN A 248 36.46 10.04 -28.27
CA ASN A 248 36.91 11.17 -27.47
C ASN A 248 35.94 12.37 -27.52
N ALA A 249 34.83 12.27 -28.25
CA ALA A 249 33.86 13.35 -28.40
C ALA A 249 32.87 13.39 -27.23
N TRP A 250 33.35 13.85 -26.07
CA TRP A 250 32.54 14.04 -24.86
C TRP A 250 31.84 15.40 -24.87
N ASN A 251 30.54 15.39 -24.61
CA ASN A 251 29.73 16.59 -24.45
C ASN A 251 29.45 16.83 -22.98
N GLU A 252 29.41 18.09 -22.55
CA GLU A 252 29.08 18.43 -21.17
C GLU A 252 27.57 18.23 -20.90
N LEU A 253 27.26 17.51 -19.83
CA LEU A 253 25.90 17.42 -19.30
C LEU A 253 25.66 18.52 -18.27
N THR A 254 26.54 18.59 -17.27
CA THR A 254 26.48 19.57 -16.18
C THR A 254 27.84 19.65 -15.47
N THR A 255 28.11 20.81 -14.88
CA THR A 255 29.27 21.08 -14.03
C THR A 255 28.75 21.80 -12.78
N SER A 256 29.08 21.28 -11.59
CA SER A 256 28.64 21.88 -10.33
C SER A 256 29.69 21.70 -9.24
N ASN A 257 29.72 22.64 -8.29
CA ASN A 257 30.51 22.55 -7.07
C ASN A 257 29.61 22.05 -5.95
N VAL A 258 29.97 20.91 -5.39
CA VAL A 258 29.11 20.09 -4.55
C VAL A 258 29.77 19.93 -3.21
N THR A 259 29.14 20.43 -2.14
CA THR A 259 29.64 20.22 -0.78
C THR A 259 28.90 19.05 -0.13
N ARG A 260 29.64 18.19 0.56
CA ARG A 260 29.15 17.07 1.38
C ARG A 260 29.82 17.10 2.74
N ILE A 261 29.20 16.44 3.72
CA ILE A 261 29.80 16.26 5.04
C ILE A 261 30.40 14.86 5.05
N LEU A 262 31.70 14.77 5.30
CA LEU A 262 32.39 13.49 5.41
C LEU A 262 32.29 13.00 6.85
N GLU A 263 31.54 11.92 7.08
CA GLU A 263 31.47 11.20 8.36
C GLU A 263 32.29 9.91 8.26
N CYS A 264 33.32 9.80 9.11
CA CYS A 264 34.21 8.65 9.15
C CYS A 264 34.47 8.21 10.59
N SER A 265 34.57 6.90 10.78
CA SER A 265 34.90 6.27 12.05
C SER A 265 36.08 5.31 11.88
N ILE A 266 36.85 5.08 12.94
CA ILE A 266 37.97 4.15 12.91
C ILE A 266 38.05 3.43 14.25
N ALA A 267 38.16 2.10 14.19
CA ALA A 267 38.35 1.28 15.38
C ALA A 267 39.72 1.58 16.01
N GLU A 268 39.83 1.53 17.34
CA GLU A 268 41.10 1.82 18.03
C GLU A 268 42.25 0.90 17.59
N GLU A 269 41.93 -0.33 17.17
CA GLU A 269 42.90 -1.33 16.69
C GLU A 269 43.49 -1.02 15.30
N ASP A 270 42.80 -0.17 14.52
CA ASP A 270 43.18 0.25 13.18
C ASP A 270 43.81 1.65 13.15
N LYS A 271 43.96 2.33 14.29
CA LYS A 271 44.68 3.62 14.40
C LYS A 271 46.21 3.43 14.34
N LYS A 272 46.69 2.93 13.22
CA LYS A 272 48.10 2.73 12.88
C LYS A 272 48.30 3.02 11.39
N ASP A 273 49.52 3.30 10.98
CA ASP A 273 49.83 3.52 9.56
C ASP A 273 49.36 2.31 8.73
N GLY A 274 48.63 2.58 7.64
CA GLY A 274 47.96 1.59 6.80
C GLY A 274 46.55 1.18 7.26
N GLY A 275 46.06 1.69 8.39
CA GLY A 275 44.66 1.54 8.78
C GLY A 275 43.74 2.44 7.96
N THR A 276 42.51 1.99 7.68
CA THR A 276 41.53 2.72 6.87
C THR A 276 40.37 3.18 7.74
N TYR A 277 39.91 4.40 7.54
CA TYR A 277 38.66 4.86 8.10
C TYR A 277 37.48 4.18 7.40
N ASP A 278 36.45 3.84 8.17
CA ASP A 278 35.14 3.43 7.68
C ASP A 278 34.28 4.69 7.53
N CYS A 279 34.07 5.13 6.28
CA CYS A 279 33.39 6.38 5.95
C CYS A 279 32.00 6.11 5.39
N ASP A 280 31.04 6.94 5.77
CA ASP A 280 29.70 6.87 5.24
C ASP A 280 29.66 7.21 3.74
N MET A 281 28.76 6.56 3.04
CA MET A 281 28.53 6.78 1.62
C MET A 281 27.87 8.15 1.35
N LEU A 282 28.35 8.87 0.34
CA LEU A 282 27.90 10.23 0.02
C LEU A 282 27.05 10.24 -1.26
N ASP A 283 25.83 10.79 -1.22
CA ASP A 283 25.01 10.95 -2.42
C ASP A 283 25.66 11.92 -3.42
N LEU A 284 26.06 11.41 -4.59
CA LEU A 284 26.72 12.23 -5.60
C LEU A 284 25.73 12.80 -6.60
N PHE A 285 24.99 11.95 -7.33
CA PHE A 285 24.05 12.40 -8.35
C PHE A 285 22.83 11.49 -8.49
N GLU A 286 21.71 12.03 -8.97
CA GLU A 286 20.57 11.24 -9.41
C GLU A 286 19.99 11.75 -10.74
N LEU A 287 19.99 10.87 -11.73
CA LEU A 287 19.44 11.11 -13.06
C LEU A 287 18.09 10.41 -13.19
N GLY A 288 17.01 11.18 -13.36
CA GLY A 288 15.66 10.65 -13.58
C GLY A 288 15.41 10.04 -14.97
N SER A 289 16.44 9.91 -15.81
CA SER A 289 16.39 9.21 -17.10
C SER A 289 17.78 8.76 -17.58
N SER A 290 17.89 7.52 -18.06
CA SER A 290 19.10 7.03 -18.76
C SER A 290 19.06 7.40 -20.25
N SER A 291 19.36 8.66 -20.56
CA SER A 291 19.22 9.19 -21.92
C SER A 291 20.40 8.87 -22.86
N TYR A 292 21.57 8.57 -22.30
CA TYR A 292 22.81 8.38 -23.06
C TYR A 292 23.46 7.03 -22.77
N PRO A 293 24.16 6.44 -23.76
CA PRO A 293 24.80 5.14 -23.59
C PRO A 293 26.06 5.20 -22.72
N PHE A 294 26.74 6.34 -22.66
CA PHE A 294 27.97 6.50 -21.89
C PHE A 294 27.99 7.82 -21.13
N TYR A 295 28.55 7.76 -19.94
CA TYR A 295 28.77 8.90 -19.05
C TYR A 295 30.23 8.92 -18.59
N LEU A 296 30.76 10.12 -18.37
CA LEU A 296 32.10 10.36 -17.84
C LEU A 296 31.97 11.33 -16.69
N ILE A 297 32.60 11.01 -15.56
CA ILE A 297 32.61 11.88 -14.39
C ILE A 297 34.05 12.21 -14.06
N ASN A 298 34.33 13.51 -13.98
CA ASN A 298 35.60 14.05 -13.51
C ASN A 298 35.34 14.79 -12.20
N ILE A 299 36.01 14.36 -11.14
CA ILE A 299 35.93 14.96 -9.80
C ILE A 299 37.28 15.57 -9.46
N ARG A 300 37.26 16.81 -8.98
CA ARG A 300 38.42 17.45 -8.34
C ARG A 300 38.08 17.83 -6.91
N ILE A 301 39.09 17.82 -6.05
CA ILE A 301 38.98 18.17 -4.63
C ILE A 301 39.93 19.36 -4.39
N PRO A 302 39.50 20.60 -4.68
CA PRO A 302 40.36 21.77 -4.57
C PRO A 302 40.65 22.15 -3.12
N ILE A 303 41.78 22.76 -2.83
CA ILE A 303 42.09 23.25 -1.46
C ILE A 303 42.39 24.74 -1.49
N ASP A 304 41.56 25.53 -0.80
CA ASP A 304 41.86 26.94 -0.57
C ASP A 304 42.77 27.11 0.65
N GLN A 305 44.05 27.30 0.39
CA GLN A 305 45.05 27.48 1.44
C GLN A 305 44.79 28.71 2.32
N ALA A 306 44.27 29.81 1.76
CA ALA A 306 44.00 31.02 2.53
C ALA A 306 42.81 30.79 3.48
N ALA A 307 41.78 30.08 3.01
CA ALA A 307 40.66 29.67 3.83
C ALA A 307 41.10 28.70 4.94
N CYS A 308 41.89 27.67 4.63
CA CYS A 308 42.38 26.71 5.61
C CYS A 308 43.27 27.33 6.70
N GLN A 309 44.00 28.41 6.38
CA GLN A 309 44.80 29.14 7.37
C GLN A 309 43.94 29.99 8.31
N TYR A 310 42.82 30.51 7.82
CA TYR A 310 41.92 31.36 8.60
C TYR A 310 40.93 30.54 9.44
N ASP A 311 40.32 29.52 8.82
CA ASP A 311 39.37 28.60 9.44
C ASP A 311 39.70 27.17 9.03
N SER A 312 40.11 26.37 10.01
CA SER A 312 40.44 24.96 9.81
C SER A 312 39.23 24.09 9.44
N HIS A 313 38.01 24.60 9.65
CA HIS A 313 36.76 23.96 9.24
C HIS A 313 36.31 24.35 7.82
N SER A 314 37.11 25.14 7.09
CA SER A 314 36.86 25.40 5.68
C SER A 314 36.87 24.09 4.86
N PRO A 315 36.17 24.05 3.72
CA PRO A 315 36.11 22.84 2.89
C PRO A 315 37.49 22.30 2.53
N ASN A 316 37.62 20.97 2.56
CA ASN A 316 38.80 20.20 2.16
C ASN A 316 40.08 20.40 3.00
N CYS A 317 40.03 21.12 4.13
CA CYS A 317 41.21 21.36 4.97
C CYS A 317 41.55 20.22 5.93
N GLN A 318 40.53 19.54 6.49
CA GLN A 318 40.69 18.52 7.56
C GLN A 318 39.98 17.19 7.23
N ILE A 319 40.03 16.79 5.96
CA ILE A 319 39.36 15.59 5.43
C ILE A 319 40.17 14.30 5.58
N GLY A 320 41.36 14.36 6.19
CA GLY A 320 42.27 13.21 6.33
C GLY A 320 43.11 12.93 5.07
N LYS A 321 43.83 11.81 5.06
CA LYS A 321 44.64 11.38 3.91
C LYS A 321 43.78 10.55 2.95
N ILE A 322 43.30 11.14 1.87
CA ILE A 322 42.53 10.41 0.85
C ILE A 322 43.49 9.50 0.05
N SER A 323 43.16 8.22 -0.03
CA SER A 323 43.88 7.24 -0.86
C SER A 323 43.21 7.06 -2.22
N GLY A 324 41.89 7.15 -2.29
CA GLY A 324 41.12 6.94 -3.51
C GLY A 324 39.66 7.33 -3.40
N LEU A 325 38.96 7.27 -4.53
CA LEU A 325 37.52 7.44 -4.62
C LEU A 325 36.91 6.23 -5.33
N ARG A 326 35.78 5.77 -4.81
CA ARG A 326 34.96 4.72 -5.45
C ARG A 326 33.57 5.26 -5.71
N LEU A 327 33.09 5.09 -6.93
CA LEU A 327 31.74 5.47 -7.33
C LEU A 327 30.88 4.21 -7.45
N ILE A 328 29.81 4.14 -6.67
CA ILE A 328 28.81 3.07 -6.74
C ILE A 328 27.63 3.63 -7.52
N GLU A 329 27.44 3.14 -8.73
CA GLU A 329 26.31 3.47 -9.59
C GLU A 329 25.19 2.45 -9.41
N ILE A 330 23.95 2.91 -9.28
CA ILE A 330 22.76 2.10 -9.09
C ILE A 330 21.75 2.48 -10.17
N HIS A 331 21.33 1.49 -10.96
CA HIS A 331 20.32 1.68 -12.01
C HIS A 331 19.16 0.69 -11.86
N GLN A 332 18.03 1.05 -12.47
CA GLN A 332 16.92 0.12 -12.62
C GLN A 332 17.26 -0.94 -13.67
N ASN A 333 16.92 -2.20 -13.41
CA ASN A 333 17.12 -3.25 -14.39
C ASN A 333 16.12 -3.15 -15.55
N GLY A 334 16.63 -3.15 -16.78
CA GLY A 334 15.80 -3.04 -17.98
C GLY A 334 14.79 -4.19 -18.15
N GLY A 335 15.16 -5.40 -17.71
CA GLY A 335 14.24 -6.54 -17.68
C GLY A 335 13.09 -6.36 -16.68
N PHE A 336 13.37 -5.75 -15.51
CA PHE A 336 12.34 -5.42 -14.54
C PHE A 336 11.41 -4.34 -15.09
N THR A 337 11.99 -3.28 -15.68
CA THR A 337 11.25 -2.22 -16.37
C THR A 337 10.30 -2.80 -17.42
N LEU A 338 10.76 -3.73 -18.26
CA LEU A 338 9.92 -4.37 -19.28
C LEU A 338 8.69 -5.04 -18.65
N VAL A 339 8.88 -5.91 -17.66
CA VAL A 339 7.77 -6.61 -16.99
C VAL A 339 6.84 -5.62 -16.30
N TRP A 340 7.38 -4.59 -15.66
CA TRP A 340 6.64 -3.54 -14.97
C TRP A 340 5.72 -2.75 -15.93
N LEU A 341 6.25 -2.30 -17.07
CA LEU A 341 5.49 -1.55 -18.07
C LEU A 341 4.39 -2.40 -18.71
N TRP A 342 4.67 -3.66 -19.04
CA TRP A 342 3.66 -4.58 -19.57
C TRP A 342 2.54 -4.84 -18.56
N THR A 343 2.90 -5.05 -17.29
CA THR A 343 1.93 -5.27 -16.22
C THR A 343 0.99 -4.09 -16.06
N LYS A 344 1.51 -2.86 -16.05
CA LYS A 344 0.70 -1.63 -16.09
C LYS A 344 -0.19 -1.56 -17.33
N THR A 345 0.39 -1.75 -18.50
CA THR A 345 -0.31 -1.65 -19.80
C THR A 345 -1.49 -2.61 -19.92
N VAL A 346 -1.36 -3.83 -19.37
CA VAL A 346 -2.45 -4.82 -19.35
C VAL A 346 -3.53 -4.45 -18.35
N LEU A 347 -3.18 -3.88 -17.20
CA LEU A 347 -4.14 -3.53 -16.15
C LEU A 347 -4.90 -2.24 -16.39
N THR A 348 -4.28 -1.22 -17.00
CA THR A 348 -4.92 0.07 -17.28
C THR A 348 -6.29 -0.06 -17.98
N PRO A 349 -6.47 -0.84 -19.07
CA PRO A 349 -7.78 -0.97 -19.70
C PRO A 349 -8.80 -1.70 -18.81
N VAL A 350 -8.36 -2.66 -17.99
CA VAL A 350 -9.23 -3.37 -17.04
C VAL A 350 -9.77 -2.39 -16.00
N VAL A 351 -8.90 -1.59 -15.40
CA VAL A 351 -9.27 -0.53 -14.44
C VAL A 351 -10.20 0.50 -15.10
N GLY A 352 -9.88 0.94 -16.32
CA GLY A 352 -10.69 1.88 -17.08
C GLY A 352 -12.12 1.37 -17.35
N VAL A 353 -12.26 0.12 -17.78
CA VAL A 353 -13.58 -0.51 -18.02
C VAL A 353 -14.38 -0.64 -16.72
N CYS A 354 -13.74 -1.09 -15.63
CA CYS A 354 -14.40 -1.22 -14.33
C CYS A 354 -14.84 0.14 -13.77
N LEU A 355 -14.01 1.18 -13.90
CA LEU A 355 -14.32 2.54 -13.48
C LEU A 355 -15.48 3.12 -14.29
N TRP A 356 -15.44 2.99 -15.61
CA TRP A 356 -16.52 3.43 -16.49
C TRP A 356 -17.83 2.71 -16.18
N TRP A 357 -17.78 1.39 -15.99
CA TRP A 357 -18.93 0.59 -15.60
C TRP A 357 -19.54 1.06 -14.28
N TYR A 358 -18.72 1.26 -13.24
CA TYR A 358 -19.18 1.73 -11.93
C TYR A 358 -19.81 3.13 -12.02
N TYR A 359 -19.17 4.06 -12.74
CA TYR A 359 -19.69 5.41 -12.99
C TYR A 359 -21.06 5.38 -13.69
N ASN A 360 -21.19 4.59 -14.76
CA ASN A 360 -22.45 4.47 -15.50
C ASN A 360 -23.58 3.92 -14.61
N ARG A 361 -23.27 2.95 -13.74
CA ARG A 361 -24.24 2.38 -12.79
C ARG A 361 -24.73 3.39 -11.76
N ILE A 362 -23.88 4.30 -11.31
CA ILE A 362 -24.26 5.38 -10.39
C ILE A 362 -25.19 6.37 -11.10
N ASN A 363 -24.87 6.76 -12.33
CA ASN A 363 -25.64 7.76 -13.08
C ASN A 363 -27.04 7.27 -13.49
N MET A 364 -27.27 5.96 -13.53
CA MET A 364 -28.59 5.37 -13.79
C MET A 364 -29.55 5.46 -12.58
N LEU A 365 -29.07 5.87 -11.41
CA LEU A 365 -29.91 6.03 -10.23
C LEU A 365 -30.67 7.36 -10.29
N ALA A 366 -31.95 7.36 -9.91
CA ALA A 366 -32.79 8.56 -9.84
C ALA A 366 -32.40 9.55 -8.72
N ARG A 367 -31.35 9.26 -7.94
CA ARG A 367 -30.88 10.05 -6.80
C ARG A 367 -29.45 10.57 -7.05
N LYS A 368 -29.07 11.64 -6.35
CA LYS A 368 -27.69 12.13 -6.35
C LYS A 368 -26.73 11.11 -5.70
N PRO A 369 -25.48 10.99 -6.20
CA PRO A 369 -24.51 10.04 -5.66
C PRO A 369 -24.09 10.40 -4.23
N LEU A 370 -24.03 9.38 -3.37
CA LEU A 370 -23.62 9.46 -1.98
C LEU A 370 -22.14 9.83 -1.84
N LEU A 371 -21.74 10.32 -0.66
CA LEU A 371 -20.33 10.64 -0.38
C LEU A 371 -19.42 9.42 -0.54
N LEU A 372 -19.84 8.25 -0.05
CA LEU A 372 -19.09 7.01 -0.19
C LEU A 372 -18.92 6.58 -1.66
N GLU A 373 -19.96 6.73 -2.48
CA GLU A 373 -19.92 6.37 -3.91
C GLU A 373 -18.93 7.26 -4.67
N ARG A 374 -18.91 8.56 -4.34
CA ARG A 374 -17.94 9.53 -4.87
C ARG A 374 -16.51 9.23 -4.41
N ALA A 375 -16.31 8.83 -3.15
CA ALA A 375 -15.00 8.47 -2.62
C ALA A 375 -14.42 7.24 -3.33
N ILE A 376 -15.24 6.21 -3.59
CA ILE A 376 -14.83 5.02 -4.35
C ILE A 376 -14.51 5.37 -5.81
N LEU A 377 -15.29 6.26 -6.43
CA LEU A 377 -15.02 6.74 -7.79
C LEU A 377 -13.68 7.50 -7.86
N LEU A 378 -13.40 8.37 -6.89
CA LEU A 378 -12.13 9.09 -6.79
C LEU A 378 -10.95 8.12 -6.59
N LEU A 379 -11.13 7.08 -5.76
CA LEU A 379 -10.12 6.03 -5.56
C LEU A 379 -9.85 5.21 -6.83
N GLY A 380 -10.90 4.88 -7.60
CA GLY A 380 -10.74 4.23 -8.90
C GLY A 380 -10.06 5.12 -9.94
N LEU A 381 -10.34 6.42 -9.93
CA LEU A 381 -9.68 7.39 -10.80
C LEU A 381 -8.20 7.56 -10.44
N SER A 382 -7.85 7.67 -9.16
CA SER A 382 -6.45 7.80 -8.73
C SER A 382 -5.65 6.53 -9.06
N LEU A 383 -6.25 5.34 -8.94
CA LEU A 383 -5.62 4.10 -9.40
C LEU A 383 -5.39 4.10 -10.93
N ALA A 384 -6.38 4.53 -11.72
CA ALA A 384 -6.23 4.61 -13.17
C ALA A 384 -5.07 5.55 -13.59
N ILE A 385 -4.88 6.66 -12.85
CA ILE A 385 -3.75 7.58 -13.05
C ILE A 385 -2.41 6.92 -12.70
N LEU A 386 -2.36 6.19 -11.58
CA LEU A 386 -1.16 5.47 -11.12
C LEU A 386 -0.73 4.38 -12.12
N ASP A 387 -1.70 3.63 -12.64
CA ASP A 387 -1.50 2.51 -13.56
C ASP A 387 -1.23 2.93 -15.00
N PHE A 388 -1.49 4.19 -15.37
CA PHE A 388 -1.28 4.67 -16.72
C PHE A 388 0.22 4.63 -17.08
N PRO A 389 0.62 3.87 -18.13
CA PRO A 389 2.03 3.54 -18.39
C PRO A 389 2.72 4.65 -19.20
N ILE A 390 2.82 5.86 -18.64
CA ILE A 390 3.49 7.00 -19.28
C ILE A 390 4.98 6.75 -19.57
N GLU A 391 5.57 5.83 -18.81
CA GLU A 391 6.99 5.52 -18.83
C GLU A 391 7.39 4.87 -20.18
N TRP A 392 6.44 4.40 -21.00
CA TRP A 392 6.72 4.04 -22.39
C TRP A 392 7.30 5.20 -23.20
N ILE A 393 6.87 6.43 -22.90
CA ILE A 393 7.32 7.62 -23.63
C ILE A 393 8.82 7.86 -23.36
N SER A 394 9.31 7.55 -22.15
CA SER A 394 10.72 7.77 -21.79
C SER A 394 11.71 6.87 -22.54
N LEU A 395 11.24 5.77 -23.14
CA LEU A 395 12.08 4.91 -23.99
C LEU A 395 12.39 5.55 -25.36
N THR A 396 11.58 6.52 -25.80
CA THR A 396 11.71 7.17 -27.12
C THR A 396 12.11 8.63 -27.00
N HIS A 397 11.65 9.32 -25.96
CA HIS A 397 11.90 10.73 -25.72
C HIS A 397 12.58 10.91 -24.36
N ARG A 398 13.49 11.89 -24.27
CA ARG A 398 14.21 12.21 -23.03
C ARG A 398 13.26 12.98 -22.09
N ILE A 399 12.85 12.35 -20.99
CA ILE A 399 11.89 12.92 -20.03
C ILE A 399 12.48 12.81 -18.61
N PRO A 400 13.31 13.77 -18.17
CA PRO A 400 13.92 13.74 -16.83
C PRO A 400 12.91 13.93 -15.69
N ILE A 401 11.71 14.48 -15.96
CA ILE A 401 10.65 14.69 -14.97
C ILE A 401 9.86 13.41 -14.60
N LEU A 402 10.18 12.27 -15.23
CA LEU A 402 9.42 11.04 -15.08
C LEU A 402 9.35 10.56 -13.62
N LEU A 403 10.48 10.64 -12.90
CA LEU A 403 10.60 10.18 -11.52
C LEU A 403 9.68 11.01 -10.59
N LEU A 404 9.78 12.34 -10.65
CA LEU A 404 8.90 13.25 -9.92
C LEU A 404 7.42 13.01 -10.22
N PHE A 405 7.07 12.78 -11.48
CA PHE A 405 5.68 12.50 -11.85
C PHE A 405 5.20 11.12 -11.36
N SER A 406 6.08 10.13 -11.28
CA SER A 406 5.79 8.84 -10.65
C SER A 406 5.48 9.00 -9.16
N ASP A 407 6.33 9.75 -8.45
CA ASP A 407 6.17 10.01 -7.02
C ASP A 407 4.88 10.78 -6.73
N LEU A 408 4.57 11.80 -7.54
CA LEU A 408 3.32 12.56 -7.44
C LEU A 408 2.08 11.67 -7.59
N ARG A 409 2.07 10.77 -8.58
CA ARG A 409 0.94 9.85 -8.83
C ARG A 409 0.75 8.88 -7.66
N GLN A 410 1.86 8.35 -7.13
CA GLN A 410 1.84 7.45 -5.98
C GLN A 410 1.36 8.18 -4.72
N GLY A 411 1.87 9.38 -4.46
CA GLY A 411 1.42 10.23 -3.36
C GLY A 411 -0.08 10.53 -3.44
N LEU A 412 -0.58 10.93 -4.60
CA LEU A 412 -2.01 11.18 -4.84
C LEU A 412 -2.86 9.94 -4.55
N PHE A 413 -2.45 8.76 -5.02
CA PHE A 413 -3.17 7.52 -4.74
C PHE A 413 -3.29 7.25 -3.24
N TYR A 414 -2.21 7.39 -2.47
CA TYR A 414 -2.23 7.17 -1.02
C TYR A 414 -3.05 8.21 -0.27
N THR A 415 -2.98 9.50 -0.64
CA THR A 415 -3.83 10.56 -0.08
C THR A 415 -5.32 10.21 -0.25
N VAL A 416 -5.71 9.75 -1.45
CA VAL A 416 -7.09 9.35 -1.75
C VAL A 416 -7.48 8.07 -1.00
N LEU A 417 -6.58 7.08 -0.90
CA LEU A 417 -6.82 5.83 -0.17
C LEU A 417 -7.06 6.06 1.33
N PHE A 418 -6.22 6.87 1.99
CA PHE A 418 -6.39 7.20 3.41
C PHE A 418 -7.65 8.05 3.65
N SER A 419 -7.96 8.96 2.74
CA SER A 419 -9.22 9.71 2.76
C SER A 419 -10.43 8.77 2.66
N PHE A 420 -10.36 7.78 1.76
CA PHE A 420 -11.39 6.77 1.59
C PHE A 420 -11.59 5.93 2.86
N TRP A 421 -10.54 5.42 3.50
CA TRP A 421 -10.67 4.63 4.74
C TRP A 421 -11.37 5.38 5.85
N LEU A 422 -11.05 6.65 6.03
CA LEU A 422 -11.67 7.51 7.02
C LEU A 422 -13.15 7.77 6.71
N ILE A 423 -13.47 8.16 5.47
CA ILE A 423 -14.86 8.39 5.03
C ILE A 423 -15.65 7.09 5.16
N PHE A 424 -15.07 5.95 4.78
CA PHE A 424 -15.70 4.65 4.90
C PHE A 424 -16.05 4.31 6.36
N ALA A 425 -15.11 4.49 7.29
CA ALA A 425 -15.34 4.25 8.71
C ALA A 425 -16.41 5.20 9.28
N GLY A 426 -16.42 6.46 8.84
CA GLY A 426 -17.41 7.45 9.26
C GLY A 426 -18.83 7.17 8.76
N GLU A 427 -18.99 6.85 7.48
CA GLU A 427 -20.30 6.65 6.85
C GLU A 427 -21.03 5.39 7.35
N HIS A 428 -20.31 4.45 7.94
CA HIS A 428 -20.87 3.25 8.60
C HIS A 428 -21.19 3.47 10.08
N LEU A 429 -21.01 4.70 10.61
CA LEU A 429 -21.49 5.08 11.93
C LEU A 429 -23.01 5.33 11.86
N ILE A 430 -23.79 4.38 12.37
CA ILE A 430 -25.25 4.28 12.16
C ILE A 430 -26.04 5.44 12.85
N ASP A 431 -25.45 6.13 13.83
CA ASP A 431 -26.12 7.12 14.70
C ASP A 431 -25.71 8.58 14.46
N ASP A 432 -24.94 8.88 13.40
CA ASP A 432 -24.52 10.25 13.10
C ASP A 432 -25.54 10.94 12.18
N THR A 433 -26.08 12.09 12.59
CA THR A 433 -27.01 12.91 11.79
C THR A 433 -26.28 13.73 10.73
N THR A 434 -24.94 13.80 10.77
CA THR A 434 -24.12 14.61 9.85
C THR A 434 -23.58 13.84 8.63
N ARG A 435 -24.13 12.66 8.34
CA ARG A 435 -23.70 11.77 7.24
C ARG A 435 -23.84 12.44 5.87
N ASN A 436 -23.05 11.98 4.90
CA ASN A 436 -22.96 12.55 3.55
C ASN A 436 -22.46 14.00 3.46
N ASN A 437 -22.04 14.63 4.55
CA ASN A 437 -21.45 15.97 4.51
C ASN A 437 -19.93 15.90 4.70
N ILE A 438 -19.17 16.30 3.66
CA ILE A 438 -17.70 16.34 3.72
C ILE A 438 -17.19 17.28 4.81
N MET A 439 -17.96 18.32 5.15
CA MET A 439 -17.59 19.29 6.18
C MET A 439 -17.49 18.66 7.58
N SER A 440 -18.22 17.57 7.83
CA SER A 440 -18.12 16.80 9.08
C SER A 440 -16.73 16.14 9.24
N TYR A 441 -16.06 15.85 8.11
CA TYR A 441 -14.75 15.20 8.08
C TYR A 441 -13.56 16.17 8.00
N ARG A 442 -13.80 17.49 7.94
CA ARG A 442 -12.78 18.50 7.64
C ARG A 442 -11.51 18.40 8.51
N PHE A 443 -11.66 18.19 9.82
CA PHE A 443 -10.53 18.13 10.74
C PHE A 443 -9.70 16.85 10.53
N ASN A 444 -10.38 15.73 10.27
CA ASN A 444 -9.71 14.45 10.07
C ASN A 444 -9.01 14.39 8.70
N LEU A 445 -9.64 14.95 7.66
CA LEU A 445 -9.05 15.06 6.32
C LEU A 445 -7.90 16.06 6.29
N SER A 446 -7.95 17.11 7.13
CA SER A 446 -6.85 18.08 7.25
C SER A 446 -5.53 17.40 7.60
N PHE A 447 -5.50 16.40 8.48
CA PHE A 447 -4.25 15.71 8.83
C PHE A 447 -3.62 15.00 7.62
N ILE A 448 -4.44 14.37 6.78
CA ILE A 448 -3.95 13.69 5.56
C ILE A 448 -3.43 14.73 4.57
N VAL A 449 -4.19 15.80 4.32
CA VAL A 449 -3.80 16.85 3.38
C VAL A 449 -2.53 17.57 3.84
N THR A 450 -2.40 17.85 5.14
CA THR A 450 -1.17 18.44 5.70
C THR A 450 0.01 17.50 5.57
N ALA A 451 -0.15 16.20 5.87
CA ALA A 451 0.93 15.22 5.73
C ALA A 451 1.39 15.06 4.28
N SER A 452 0.45 14.83 3.36
CA SER A 452 0.74 14.70 1.93
C SER A 452 1.27 16.00 1.32
N GLY A 453 0.77 17.16 1.76
CA GLY A 453 1.27 18.47 1.32
C GLY A 453 2.71 18.73 1.78
N ALA A 454 3.05 18.35 3.01
CA ALA A 454 4.43 18.48 3.51
C ALA A 454 5.41 17.58 2.75
N LEU A 455 5.05 16.31 2.50
CA LEU A 455 5.86 15.40 1.68
C LEU A 455 5.97 15.87 0.22
N LEU A 456 4.88 16.40 -0.35
CA LEU A 456 4.91 16.97 -1.70
C LEU A 456 5.88 18.15 -1.80
N ILE A 457 5.91 19.04 -0.80
CA ILE A 457 6.88 20.15 -0.78
C ILE A 457 8.31 19.61 -0.71
N TYR A 458 8.56 18.60 0.12
CA TYR A 458 9.85 17.93 0.19
C TYR A 458 10.26 17.34 -1.16
N ASP A 459 9.40 16.56 -1.79
CA ASP A 459 9.68 15.93 -3.10
C ASP A 459 9.90 16.99 -4.19
N LEU A 460 9.12 18.08 -4.19
CA LEU A 460 9.31 19.18 -5.14
C LEU A 460 10.62 19.95 -4.93
N ILE A 461 11.11 20.05 -3.70
CA ILE A 461 12.42 20.68 -3.42
C ILE A 461 13.52 19.73 -3.87
N GLU A 462 13.48 18.47 -3.45
CA GLU A 462 14.53 17.48 -3.76
C GLU A 462 14.55 17.13 -5.25
N ARG A 463 13.50 16.46 -5.73
CA ARG A 463 13.39 16.00 -7.13
C ARG A 463 13.29 17.16 -8.10
N GLY A 464 12.60 18.24 -7.71
CA GLY A 464 12.43 19.41 -8.56
C GLY A 464 13.73 20.14 -8.84
N SER A 465 14.63 20.22 -7.84
CA SER A 465 15.95 20.84 -8.01
C SER A 465 16.90 19.92 -8.79
N GLN A 466 16.81 18.61 -8.58
CA GLN A 466 17.57 17.59 -9.31
C GLN A 466 17.35 17.60 -10.84
N LEU A 467 16.23 18.16 -11.31
CA LEU A 467 15.99 18.35 -12.75
C LEU A 467 16.95 19.36 -13.40
N TYR A 468 17.41 20.35 -12.63
CA TYR A 468 18.35 21.38 -13.11
C TYR A 468 19.79 21.03 -12.77
N ASP A 469 20.04 20.62 -11.52
CA ASP A 469 21.34 20.16 -11.06
C ASP A 469 21.22 18.74 -10.49
N PRO A 470 21.64 17.69 -11.23
CA PRO A 470 21.52 16.31 -10.76
C PRO A 470 22.39 16.00 -9.54
N PHE A 471 23.34 16.88 -9.18
CA PHE A 471 24.17 16.76 -7.98
C PHE A 471 23.55 17.41 -6.74
N TYR A 472 22.38 18.04 -6.89
CA TYR A 472 21.68 18.66 -5.77
C TYR A 472 21.16 17.60 -4.78
N SER A 473 21.35 17.88 -3.49
CA SER A 473 20.74 17.13 -2.39
C SER A 473 20.29 18.10 -1.31
N VAL A 474 19.05 17.99 -0.85
CA VAL A 474 18.51 18.83 0.23
C VAL A 474 19.27 18.62 1.53
N TRP A 475 19.87 17.44 1.72
CA TRP A 475 20.58 17.05 2.93
C TRP A 475 21.95 17.71 3.07
N SER A 476 22.53 18.22 1.98
CA SER A 476 23.86 18.84 2.02
C SER A 476 23.85 20.27 2.57
N SER A 477 22.72 20.97 2.52
CA SER A 477 22.59 22.34 3.02
C SER A 477 22.00 22.36 4.44
N PRO A 478 22.50 23.19 5.37
CA PRO A 478 21.91 23.36 6.69
C PRO A 478 20.44 23.84 6.64
N THR A 479 20.12 24.74 5.71
CA THR A 479 18.74 25.23 5.53
C THR A 479 17.86 24.19 4.86
N GLY A 480 18.40 23.47 3.86
CA GLY A 480 17.71 22.38 3.17
C GLY A 480 17.33 21.26 4.14
N SER A 481 18.30 20.73 4.87
CA SER A 481 18.09 19.65 5.84
C SER A 481 17.08 20.03 6.93
N GLN A 482 17.11 21.27 7.45
CA GLN A 482 16.08 21.75 8.39
C GLN A 482 14.67 21.73 7.80
N ILE A 483 14.51 22.15 6.54
CA ILE A 483 13.22 22.10 5.84
C ILE A 483 12.78 20.64 5.63
N ALA A 484 13.70 19.76 5.23
CA ALA A 484 13.43 18.33 5.07
C ALA A 484 12.98 17.68 6.38
N TYR A 485 13.74 17.88 7.47
CA TYR A 485 13.37 17.40 8.80
C TYR A 485 12.02 17.95 9.26
N ALA A 486 11.73 19.23 9.01
CA ALA A 486 10.44 19.82 9.34
C ALA A 486 9.28 19.19 8.54
N ALA A 487 9.44 18.99 7.23
CA ALA A 487 8.44 18.37 6.37
C ALA A 487 8.15 16.93 6.79
N ILE A 488 9.20 16.12 7.00
CA ILE A 488 9.09 14.74 7.47
C ILE A 488 8.46 14.69 8.87
N GLY A 489 8.88 15.58 9.78
CA GLY A 489 8.34 15.68 11.14
C GLY A 489 6.85 16.03 11.17
N ILE A 490 6.43 17.04 10.40
CA ILE A 490 5.01 17.45 10.26
C ILE A 490 4.18 16.29 9.68
N SER A 491 4.69 15.61 8.66
CA SER A 491 4.03 14.46 8.05
C SER A 491 3.90 13.28 9.02
N GLY A 492 4.96 12.95 9.75
CA GLY A 492 4.97 11.90 10.77
C GLY A 492 3.95 12.15 11.87
N LEU A 493 3.96 13.35 12.46
CA LEU A 493 3.01 13.72 13.52
C LEU A 493 1.56 13.71 13.03
N SER A 494 1.31 14.25 11.84
CA SER A 494 -0.02 14.28 11.23
C SER A 494 -0.53 12.86 10.92
N THR A 495 0.35 11.97 10.47
CA THR A 495 0.03 10.57 10.20
C THR A 495 -0.30 9.81 11.50
N LEU A 496 0.45 10.04 12.58
CA LEU A 496 0.15 9.48 13.90
C LEU A 496 -1.20 9.93 14.44
N ALA A 497 -1.51 11.23 14.32
CA ALA A 497 -2.81 11.78 14.68
C ALA A 497 -3.92 11.12 13.84
N TYR A 498 -3.74 11.01 12.53
CA TYR A 498 -4.68 10.35 11.62
C TYR A 498 -4.99 8.91 12.04
N PHE A 499 -3.97 8.08 12.29
CA PHE A 499 -4.19 6.68 12.68
C PHE A 499 -4.88 6.56 14.04
N SER A 500 -4.58 7.47 14.98
CA SER A 500 -5.26 7.56 16.27
C SER A 500 -6.76 7.85 16.10
N PHE A 501 -7.12 8.79 15.21
CA PHE A 501 -8.51 9.09 14.89
C PHE A 501 -9.21 7.96 14.14
N LEU A 502 -8.53 7.31 13.19
CA LEU A 502 -9.06 6.18 12.45
C LEU A 502 -9.37 5.01 13.40
N LEU A 503 -8.45 4.70 14.31
CA LEU A 503 -8.67 3.67 15.34
C LEU A 503 -9.85 4.04 16.24
N PHE A 504 -9.92 5.27 16.71
CA PHE A 504 -11.05 5.76 17.52
C PHE A 504 -12.39 5.57 16.78
N LYS A 505 -12.46 5.93 15.49
CA LYS A 505 -13.66 5.75 14.66
C LYS A 505 -14.00 4.27 14.50
N ILE A 506 -13.04 3.40 14.24
CA ILE A 506 -13.26 1.94 14.13
C ILE A 506 -13.82 1.38 15.44
N VAL A 507 -13.21 1.73 16.59
CA VAL A 507 -13.70 1.32 17.91
C VAL A 507 -15.11 1.82 18.16
N ARG A 508 -15.40 3.08 17.81
CA ARG A 508 -16.75 3.65 17.93
C ARG A 508 -17.78 2.94 17.03
N VAL A 509 -17.40 2.55 15.82
CA VAL A 509 -18.28 1.76 14.94
C VAL A 509 -18.55 0.39 15.57
N TRP A 510 -17.53 -0.29 16.09
CA TRP A 510 -17.71 -1.58 16.79
C TRP A 510 -18.62 -1.48 18.01
N THR A 511 -18.43 -0.48 18.86
CA THR A 511 -19.29 -0.26 20.02
C THR A 511 -20.72 0.05 19.57
N THR A 512 -20.92 0.91 18.57
CA THR A 512 -22.24 1.24 18.03
C THR A 512 -22.96 0.00 17.49
N ILE A 513 -22.26 -0.84 16.72
CA ILE A 513 -22.80 -2.10 16.19
C ILE A 513 -23.21 -3.05 17.34
N LYS A 514 -22.40 -3.13 18.41
CA LYS A 514 -22.73 -3.95 19.60
C LYS A 514 -24.01 -3.47 20.28
N HIS A 515 -24.15 -2.16 20.48
CA HIS A 515 -25.34 -1.57 21.11
C HIS A 515 -26.60 -1.75 20.25
N LYS A 516 -26.51 -1.52 18.93
CA LYS A 516 -27.66 -1.69 18.01
C LYS A 516 -28.16 -3.13 17.94
N ARG A 517 -27.28 -4.12 18.04
CA ARG A 517 -27.67 -5.54 18.10
C ARG A 517 -28.41 -5.88 19.40
N ALA A 518 -28.14 -5.16 20.48
CA ALA A 518 -28.80 -5.34 21.77
C ALA A 518 -30.13 -4.57 21.89
N ALA A 519 -30.44 -3.65 20.98
CA ALA A 519 -31.64 -2.83 21.05
C ALA A 519 -32.92 -3.62 20.69
N GLN A 520 -33.97 -3.46 21.50
CA GLN A 520 -35.23 -4.22 21.40
C GLN A 520 -36.01 -3.91 20.09
N LEU A 521 -35.93 -2.68 19.57
CA LEU A 521 -36.53 -2.26 18.29
C LEU A 521 -35.95 -2.97 17.06
N TYR A 522 -34.71 -3.47 17.15
CA TYR A 522 -34.11 -4.31 16.11
C TYR A 522 -34.74 -5.71 16.06
N GLN A 523 -35.29 -6.19 17.18
CA GLN A 523 -35.93 -7.50 17.26
C GLN A 523 -37.38 -7.47 16.79
N SER A 524 -38.08 -6.34 16.91
CA SER A 524 -39.50 -6.23 16.59
C SER A 524 -39.80 -6.00 15.09
N ASN A 525 -38.96 -5.25 14.37
CA ASN A 525 -39.21 -4.91 12.96
C ASN A 525 -38.24 -5.64 12.00
N ALA A 526 -38.75 -6.62 11.25
CA ALA A 526 -37.97 -7.45 10.34
C ALA A 526 -37.26 -6.65 9.24
N ASN A 527 -37.89 -5.60 8.69
CA ASN A 527 -37.32 -4.81 7.59
C ASN A 527 -36.13 -3.96 8.06
N ARG A 528 -36.25 -3.34 9.23
CA ARG A 528 -35.17 -2.56 9.85
C ARG A 528 -34.01 -3.45 10.27
N ARG A 529 -34.30 -4.66 10.74
CA ARG A 529 -33.29 -5.68 11.06
C ARG A 529 -32.42 -6.01 9.86
N LEU A 530 -33.04 -6.28 8.71
CA LEU A 530 -32.33 -6.62 7.47
C LEU A 530 -31.43 -5.47 7.00
N LYS A 531 -31.92 -4.22 7.04
CA LYS A 531 -31.13 -3.03 6.70
C LYS A 531 -29.88 -2.87 7.56
N VAL A 532 -30.02 -3.04 8.87
CA VAL A 532 -28.90 -2.95 9.80
C VAL A 532 -27.92 -4.12 9.62
N GLU A 533 -28.41 -5.35 9.39
CA GLU A 533 -27.56 -6.53 9.13
C GLU A 533 -26.73 -6.37 7.86
N GLY A 534 -27.31 -5.85 6.78
CA GLY A 534 -26.58 -5.59 5.53
C GLY A 534 -25.47 -4.55 5.69
N VAL A 535 -25.75 -3.44 6.40
CA VAL A 535 -24.75 -2.41 6.70
C VAL A 535 -23.61 -2.96 7.56
N ILE A 536 -23.92 -3.76 8.59
CA ILE A 536 -22.92 -4.41 9.44
C ILE A 536 -22.07 -5.40 8.63
N TYR A 537 -22.71 -6.18 7.75
CA TYR A 537 -22.02 -7.13 6.90
C TYR A 537 -21.02 -6.45 5.97
N ARG A 538 -21.42 -5.37 5.29
CA ARG A 538 -20.53 -4.55 4.45
C ARG A 538 -19.33 -4.02 5.22
N PHE A 539 -19.58 -3.44 6.39
CA PHE A 539 -18.51 -2.88 7.23
C PHE A 539 -17.51 -3.97 7.65
N LYS A 540 -18.00 -5.09 8.19
CA LYS A 540 -17.14 -6.20 8.63
C LYS A 540 -16.36 -6.83 7.49
N PHE A 541 -17.03 -7.04 6.36
CA PHE A 541 -16.42 -7.58 5.16
C PHE A 541 -15.24 -6.72 4.71
N LEU A 542 -15.48 -5.43 4.47
CA LEU A 542 -14.44 -4.56 3.95
C LEU A 542 -13.33 -4.40 4.97
N MET A 543 -13.66 -4.19 6.24
CA MET A 543 -12.66 -4.04 7.30
C MET A 543 -11.75 -5.27 7.42
N MET A 544 -12.28 -6.50 7.37
CA MET A 544 -11.43 -7.70 7.38
C MET A 544 -10.54 -7.78 6.13
N PHE A 545 -11.09 -7.46 4.96
CA PHE A 545 -10.34 -7.47 3.72
C PHE A 545 -9.22 -6.41 3.70
N THR A 546 -9.50 -5.18 4.13
CA THR A 546 -8.50 -4.11 4.26
C THR A 546 -7.41 -4.48 5.26
N LEU A 547 -7.74 -5.05 6.42
CA LEU A 547 -6.75 -5.49 7.40
C LEU A 547 -5.86 -6.62 6.86
N LEU A 548 -6.44 -7.56 6.11
CA LEU A 548 -5.70 -8.63 5.45
C LEU A 548 -4.71 -8.07 4.42
N CYS A 549 -5.17 -7.16 3.55
CA CYS A 549 -4.31 -6.50 2.57
C CYS A 549 -3.19 -5.72 3.26
N ALA A 550 -3.51 -4.90 4.26
CA ALA A 550 -2.51 -4.13 5.01
C ALA A 550 -1.46 -5.03 5.69
N ALA A 551 -1.88 -6.14 6.30
CA ALA A 551 -0.97 -7.09 6.92
C ALA A 551 -0.01 -7.72 5.89
N PHE A 552 -0.51 -8.11 4.72
CA PHE A 552 0.34 -8.64 3.66
C PHE A 552 1.27 -7.59 3.05
N THR A 553 0.82 -6.34 2.89
CA THR A 553 1.69 -5.24 2.43
C THR A 553 2.84 -4.99 3.42
N ILE A 554 2.54 -4.96 4.72
CA ILE A 554 3.57 -4.79 5.76
C ILE A 554 4.54 -5.98 5.76
N ALA A 555 4.03 -7.21 5.67
CA ALA A 555 4.88 -8.40 5.57
C ALA A 555 5.78 -8.37 4.33
N ALA A 556 5.24 -7.99 3.17
CA ALA A 556 6.01 -7.84 1.93
C ALA A 556 7.09 -6.74 2.06
N TYR A 557 6.77 -5.62 2.72
CA TYR A 557 7.73 -4.55 2.99
C TYR A 557 8.90 -5.02 3.87
N PHE A 558 8.62 -5.70 4.99
CA PHE A 558 9.68 -6.22 5.85
C PHE A 558 10.55 -7.27 5.14
N MET A 559 9.94 -8.15 4.34
CA MET A 559 10.68 -9.13 3.55
C MET A 559 11.55 -8.46 2.48
N LYS A 560 11.06 -7.38 1.85
CA LYS A 560 11.85 -6.54 0.94
C LYS A 560 13.06 -5.95 1.66
N GLN A 561 12.84 -5.27 2.78
CA GLN A 561 13.91 -4.61 3.54
C GLN A 561 14.99 -5.62 4.00
N TYR A 562 14.56 -6.80 4.44
CA TYR A 562 15.47 -7.86 4.83
C TYR A 562 16.27 -8.41 3.64
N GLY A 563 15.63 -8.55 2.47
CA GLY A 563 16.30 -8.94 1.23
C GLY A 563 17.33 -7.91 0.76
N GLU A 564 17.04 -6.61 0.86
CA GLU A 564 17.97 -5.52 0.54
C GLU A 564 19.13 -5.48 1.54
N ALA A 565 18.87 -5.60 2.85
CA ALA A 565 19.91 -5.63 3.87
C ALA A 565 20.88 -6.81 3.69
N GLN A 566 20.39 -7.96 3.22
CA GLN A 566 21.23 -9.13 2.93
C GLN A 566 22.14 -8.94 1.71
N MET A 567 21.81 -8.03 0.78
CA MET A 567 22.71 -7.68 -0.34
C MET A 567 23.92 -6.84 0.10
N HIS A 568 23.81 -6.12 1.22
CA HIS A 568 24.87 -5.24 1.73
C HIS A 568 25.76 -5.90 2.81
N GLY A 569 25.52 -7.17 3.17
CA GLY A 569 26.37 -7.90 4.11
C GLY A 569 27.54 -8.60 3.42
N ASP A 570 28.63 -8.84 4.16
CA ASP A 570 29.90 -9.46 3.69
C ASP A 570 29.74 -10.83 2.99
N GLU A 571 28.62 -11.52 3.18
CA GLU A 571 28.28 -12.73 2.44
C GLU A 571 27.10 -12.45 1.48
N ALA A 572 27.39 -11.86 0.33
CA ALA A 572 26.45 -11.78 -0.80
C ALA A 572 26.11 -13.19 -1.32
N ARG A 573 25.24 -13.90 -0.59
CA ARG A 573 24.69 -15.20 -0.99
C ARG A 573 23.49 -14.97 -1.89
N ASP A 574 23.51 -15.58 -3.08
CA ASP A 574 22.37 -15.77 -3.98
C ASP A 574 21.27 -16.60 -3.30
N GLY A 575 20.55 -15.98 -2.37
CA GLY A 575 19.41 -16.58 -1.69
C GLY A 575 18.14 -16.48 -2.52
N LEU A 576 17.20 -17.39 -2.31
CA LEU A 576 15.84 -17.33 -2.89
C LEU A 576 15.13 -15.99 -2.60
N LEU A 577 15.51 -15.31 -1.52
CA LEU A 577 14.92 -14.02 -1.10
C LEU A 577 15.48 -12.81 -1.85
N THR A 578 16.76 -12.81 -2.25
CA THR A 578 17.38 -11.70 -3.01
C THR A 578 16.83 -11.63 -4.42
N GLY A 579 16.59 -12.78 -5.07
CA GLY A 579 15.88 -12.87 -6.36
C GLY A 579 14.37 -12.59 -6.30
N SER A 580 13.76 -12.46 -5.10
CA SER A 580 12.32 -12.31 -4.92
C SER A 580 11.86 -10.87 -4.65
N THR A 581 12.77 -9.88 -4.66
CA THR A 581 12.42 -8.46 -4.44
C THR A 581 11.42 -7.96 -5.48
N SER A 582 11.59 -8.35 -6.74
CA SER A 582 10.67 -8.04 -7.86
C SER A 582 9.27 -8.65 -7.67
N ALA A 583 9.17 -9.82 -7.04
CA ALA A 583 7.90 -10.45 -6.67
C ALA A 583 7.10 -9.61 -5.67
N PHE A 584 7.78 -8.93 -4.74
CA PHE A 584 7.11 -8.04 -3.78
C PHE A 584 6.58 -6.76 -4.43
N PHE A 585 7.33 -6.18 -5.39
CA PHE A 585 6.85 -5.03 -6.16
C PHE A 585 5.60 -5.36 -6.98
N THR A 586 5.68 -6.41 -7.81
CA THR A 586 4.57 -6.87 -8.66
C THR A 586 3.37 -7.37 -7.84
N GLY A 587 3.62 -8.10 -6.75
CA GLY A 587 2.59 -8.56 -5.83
C GLY A 587 1.86 -7.43 -5.11
N THR A 588 2.59 -6.44 -4.58
CA THR A 588 1.98 -5.28 -3.91
C THR A 588 1.15 -4.45 -4.90
N PHE A 589 1.69 -4.24 -6.11
CA PHE A 589 0.97 -3.59 -7.21
C PHE A 589 -0.35 -4.30 -7.54
N GLY A 590 -0.31 -5.63 -7.71
CA GLY A 590 -1.48 -6.46 -7.94
C GLY A 590 -2.50 -6.38 -6.80
N MET A 591 -2.04 -6.29 -5.55
CA MET A 591 -2.90 -6.23 -4.37
C MET A 591 -3.69 -4.92 -4.30
N CYS A 592 -3.03 -3.79 -4.54
CA CYS A 592 -3.69 -2.48 -4.62
C CYS A 592 -4.74 -2.47 -5.73
N ASN A 593 -4.39 -3.01 -6.91
CA ASN A 593 -5.29 -3.14 -8.04
C ASN A 593 -6.53 -3.98 -7.72
N ILE A 594 -6.32 -5.20 -7.23
CA ILE A 594 -7.40 -6.11 -6.83
C ILE A 594 -8.28 -5.49 -5.76
N TYR A 595 -7.68 -4.78 -4.79
CA TYR A 595 -8.43 -4.13 -3.72
C TYR A 595 -9.43 -3.09 -4.25
N VAL A 596 -8.99 -2.19 -5.12
CA VAL A 596 -9.84 -1.13 -5.69
C VAL A 596 -10.84 -1.71 -6.69
N LEU A 597 -10.44 -2.66 -7.53
CA LEU A 597 -11.35 -3.34 -8.45
C LEU A 597 -12.47 -4.08 -7.71
N LEU A 598 -12.15 -4.74 -6.59
CA LEU A 598 -13.14 -5.38 -5.75
C LEU A 598 -14.09 -4.35 -5.13
N LEU A 599 -13.59 -3.20 -4.69
CA LEU A 599 -14.43 -2.11 -4.17
C LEU A 599 -15.41 -1.60 -5.23
N LEU A 600 -14.92 -1.28 -6.43
CA LEU A 600 -15.75 -0.87 -7.56
C LEU A 600 -16.82 -1.92 -7.88
N ALA A 601 -16.47 -3.21 -7.90
CA ALA A 601 -17.39 -4.29 -8.19
C ALA A 601 -18.44 -4.55 -7.09
N MET A 602 -18.02 -4.58 -5.81
CA MET A 602 -18.86 -4.97 -4.69
C MET A 602 -19.78 -3.86 -4.20
N TYR A 603 -19.34 -2.60 -4.30
CA TYR A 603 -20.12 -1.44 -3.88
C TYR A 603 -20.94 -0.82 -5.03
N ALA A 604 -20.87 -1.37 -6.24
CA ALA A 604 -21.75 -0.97 -7.33
C ALA A 604 -23.24 -1.16 -6.98
N PRO A 605 -24.13 -0.28 -7.47
CA PRO A 605 -25.58 -0.48 -7.37
C PRO A 605 -26.02 -1.79 -8.02
N SER A 606 -26.96 -2.54 -7.42
CA SER A 606 -27.50 -3.81 -7.96
C SER A 606 -28.67 -3.57 -8.93
N HIS A 607 -28.82 -4.39 -9.97
CA HIS A 607 -29.92 -4.29 -10.96
C HIS A 607 -31.20 -5.04 -10.53
N LYS A 608 -31.15 -5.79 -9.42
CA LYS A 608 -32.30 -6.61 -8.99
C LYS A 608 -33.33 -5.76 -8.24
N HIS A 609 -34.32 -5.26 -8.98
CA HIS A 609 -35.58 -4.77 -8.41
C HIS A 609 -36.58 -5.93 -8.30
N TYR A 610 -37.02 -6.25 -7.08
CA TYR A 610 -38.08 -7.24 -6.86
C TYR A 610 -39.44 -6.56 -7.08
N LYS A 611 -40.36 -7.23 -7.79
CA LYS A 611 -41.76 -6.77 -7.93
C LYS A 611 -42.36 -6.66 -6.53
N GLY A 612 -42.67 -5.43 -6.11
CA GLY A 612 -43.06 -5.06 -4.74
C GLY A 612 -42.29 -3.84 -4.19
N ALA A 613 -41.16 -3.45 -4.82
CA ALA A 613 -40.35 -2.31 -4.38
C ALA A 613 -41.04 -0.94 -4.55
N THR A 614 -42.04 -0.83 -5.43
CA THR A 614 -42.76 0.44 -5.68
C THR A 614 -43.63 0.85 -4.50
N GLN A 615 -44.14 -0.09 -3.70
CA GLN A 615 -44.95 0.23 -2.50
C GLN A 615 -44.11 0.68 -1.30
N LEU A 616 -42.80 0.41 -1.28
CA LEU A 616 -41.92 0.70 -0.14
C LEU A 616 -41.23 2.07 -0.22
N ILE A 617 -41.32 2.74 -1.38
CA ILE A 617 -40.76 4.08 -1.58
C ILE A 617 -41.81 5.15 -1.20
N ASP A 618 -43.09 4.92 -1.51
CA ASP A 618 -44.17 5.87 -1.17
C ASP A 618 -44.44 5.99 0.35
N GLU A 619 -44.35 4.90 1.13
CA GLU A 619 -44.64 4.98 2.57
C GLU A 619 -43.49 5.54 3.44
N ASN A 620 -42.24 5.59 2.94
CA ASN A 620 -41.07 5.92 3.78
C ASN A 620 -40.58 7.38 3.67
N ASP A 621 -41.03 8.14 2.67
CA ASP A 621 -40.63 9.56 2.52
C ASP A 621 -41.60 10.52 3.26
N GLU A 622 -42.84 10.11 3.56
CA GLU A 622 -43.78 10.93 4.35
C GLU A 622 -43.53 10.89 5.87
N GLU A 623 -42.95 9.82 6.41
CA GLU A 623 -42.81 9.66 7.87
C GLU A 623 -41.55 10.36 8.47
N LEU A 624 -40.75 11.06 7.65
CA LEU A 624 -39.49 11.68 8.08
C LEU A 624 -39.48 13.21 8.12
N ILE A 625 -40.63 13.87 7.89
CA ILE A 625 -40.78 15.32 8.02
C ILE A 625 -41.91 15.63 9.02
N ASP A 626 -41.65 15.40 10.31
CA ASP A 626 -42.46 16.00 11.37
C ASP A 626 -41.65 17.13 12.02
N ASP A 627 -41.94 18.36 11.58
CA ASP A 627 -41.49 19.61 12.20
C ASP A 627 -42.37 19.88 13.43
N PRO A 628 -41.84 20.17 14.63
CA PRO A 628 -42.63 20.26 15.86
C PRO A 628 -43.56 21.49 15.96
N SER A 629 -43.76 22.25 14.89
CA SER A 629 -44.36 23.59 14.93
C SER A 629 -45.84 23.66 14.53
N THR A 630 -46.48 22.55 14.13
CA THR A 630 -47.88 22.55 13.66
C THR A 630 -48.77 21.57 14.41
N GLN A 631 -48.97 21.83 15.72
CA GLN A 631 -50.18 21.36 16.39
C GLN A 631 -51.35 22.27 16.00
N HIS A 632 -52.31 21.75 15.22
CA HIS A 632 -53.76 21.84 15.48
C HIS A 632 -54.60 21.36 14.27
N THR A 633 -55.59 20.49 14.55
CA THR A 633 -56.83 20.17 13.77
C THR A 633 -56.63 19.39 12.46
N GLU A 634 -57.22 18.22 12.15
CA GLU A 634 -58.53 17.61 12.46
C GLU A 634 -58.54 16.07 12.28
N SER A 635 -59.28 15.41 13.17
CA SER A 635 -60.17 14.22 13.07
C SER A 635 -60.07 13.15 11.95
N ASN A 636 -59.96 11.90 12.44
CA ASN A 636 -60.72 10.68 12.08
C ASN A 636 -60.54 10.01 10.69
N ALA A 637 -59.89 8.84 10.70
CA ALA A 637 -60.08 7.77 9.71
C ALA A 637 -60.40 6.41 10.40
N MET A 638 -61.48 6.38 11.18
CA MET A 638 -62.22 5.14 11.45
C MET A 638 -63.40 5.12 10.47
N THR A 639 -63.23 4.58 9.26
CA THR A 639 -64.30 4.13 8.33
C THR A 639 -63.73 3.75 6.95
N THR A 640 -63.10 2.59 6.80
CA THR A 640 -63.02 1.92 5.47
C THR A 640 -62.88 0.40 5.51
N PHE A 641 -62.87 -0.23 6.69
CA PHE A 641 -63.00 -1.69 6.77
C PHE A 641 -64.47 -2.09 6.71
N LEU A 642 -65.06 -2.17 5.53
CA LEU A 642 -66.22 -3.03 5.21
C LEU A 642 -66.46 -3.02 3.68
N LYS A 643 -65.81 -3.95 2.97
CA LYS A 643 -66.42 -4.59 1.79
C LYS A 643 -65.92 -6.03 1.68
N ALA A 644 -66.82 -6.97 1.91
CA ALA A 644 -66.58 -8.40 1.79
C ALA A 644 -66.62 -8.85 0.31
N SER A 645 -65.74 -9.79 -0.03
CA SER A 645 -65.98 -10.82 -1.07
C SER A 645 -66.91 -11.89 -0.47
N ALA A 646 -67.85 -12.54 -1.12
CA ALA A 646 -68.30 -12.63 -2.51
C ALA A 646 -69.84 -12.83 -2.43
N ASP A 647 -70.48 -13.41 -3.44
CA ASP A 647 -71.74 -14.14 -3.18
C ASP A 647 -71.61 -15.13 -2.01
#